data_AF-A0AA86VE17-F1
#
_entry.id   AF-A0AA86VE17-F1
#
_cell.length_a   1.000
_cell.length_b   1.000
_cell.length_c   1.000
_cell.angle_alpha   90.00
_cell.angle_beta   90.00
_cell.angle_gamma   90.00
#
_symmetry.space_group_name_H-M   'P 1'
#
loop_
_entity.id
_entity.type
_entity.pdbx_description
1 polymer ?
#
loop_
_entity_poly.entity_id
_entity_poly.type
_entity_poly.pdbx_seq_one_letter_code
_entity_poly.pdbx_strand_id
1 'polypeptide(L)'
;METDESSRVLPFQLQFDKPLASQIAIAEWNPEKDLLAMVTDDSKILLHRFNWQRLWTITPGKCITSLCWRPDGKAIAVGLDDGTVSLHDVEGVSGFVLNGAFVSLFVVDRNGKLLRSLKSHCAAIICLNWEEDSQDDHGHTSKYEDRTCRFFPPAPRVPRMPGLVSGDNGFMDDSEDSFQELSNSSHQRFNILCSADKDGNICFSIFGIFPIGKVNIHNLTFPSSHDGAQTTKRVSNASIHKVALSKDLCRLIVMCSGDLAKVGDDLGKIQLAGHNEHGLHCLALNTTIFWNRKNELHQVAQQASNIEDLTEVVRTSLSVMCRQWSDAMNTFQEKFSSLSTLIINHGLDSSPEEEFLSLLGGARTSPPVHQFLVNTLGEVGVKRISKVLSGAGKELQRIVLDHLQPAVEVIGFRIGELRGLSRWRARYHGIGLDESLLNNATEKAGMLLVQVERFMRVLSSVVQQYSNFFNWLLKCIKLLMSEPSDQLLPYSSELVIIFLKFLYEQDPVKQLLEISETEYEVEIDLETMERVRELVQFGGFLDTEYPRRTLAKEFQLMELSFKEAFQMPFTTISRKILCEDILPLFPLPSLPKSSSSMRIPTSVSYYEDSSEASLSPQTVPNQFIDYASFQVPDECFSDIENCICIVRGFMHDSHCLKKGCSSLEGVLLHVPVDYQCVDLSLYKDSQIVLLLNKATNTSESAGDGCMMILQASDLPYVAISRSTYTDIWRLPELTDSVAYLHIEDEKARTIPHSVIAPLAVSASRGVACVFAARKRALVYILEEDEDEESGNLERKDLETINVRTGFIVAAEEIVIDTTPEQSGKRDRGELLRTIQGDMIFLSKWELDQSLLQLLEIALGSFGRFKEIAATDTTSLKTSQPSSLCKLGVETSQAKQLKRRCCRFSMRTILHVSKEALDAITRKTIDQFINDR
;
A
#
# COMPACT_ATOMS: atom_id res chain seq x y z
N MET A 1 40.63 9.39 59.40
CA MET A 1 40.82 9.79 57.98
C MET A 1 40.28 8.63 57.17
N GLU A 2 38.97 8.64 56.96
CA GLU A 2 38.31 7.80 55.97
C GLU A 2 38.42 8.57 54.66
N THR A 3 39.05 7.95 53.66
CA THR A 3 39.15 8.47 52.31
C THR A 3 37.82 8.21 51.61
N ASP A 4 37.17 9.28 51.13
CA ASP A 4 36.06 9.23 50.17
C ASP A 4 36.47 8.37 48.97
N GLU A 5 36.01 7.12 48.92
CA GLU A 5 35.87 6.41 47.65
C GLU A 5 34.63 6.99 46.98
N SER A 6 34.83 7.96 46.08
CA SER A 6 33.78 8.41 45.18
C SER A 6 33.29 7.19 44.38
N SER A 7 32.04 6.79 44.58
CA SER A 7 31.36 5.78 43.78
C SER A 7 31.56 6.08 42.30
N ARG A 8 32.26 5.22 41.56
CA ARG A 8 32.41 5.38 40.11
C ARG A 8 31.04 5.08 39.50
N VAL A 9 30.48 6.08 38.82
CA VAL A 9 29.20 5.95 38.12
C VAL A 9 29.51 5.36 36.75
N LEU A 10 28.86 4.25 36.38
CA LEU A 10 29.04 3.59 35.08
C LEU A 10 28.13 4.25 34.05
N PRO A 11 28.66 4.75 32.91
CA PRO A 11 27.84 5.38 31.90
C PRO A 11 26.82 4.43 31.27
N PHE A 12 25.61 4.93 31.04
CA PHE A 12 24.44 4.20 30.50
C PHE A 12 23.91 3.16 31.47
N GLN A 13 22.59 3.04 31.62
CA GLN A 13 21.96 2.01 32.45
C GLN A 13 21.61 0.77 31.63
N LEU A 14 21.98 -0.43 32.10
CA LEU A 14 21.58 -1.68 31.47
C LEU A 14 20.18 -2.05 31.96
N GLN A 15 19.21 -2.05 31.05
CA GLN A 15 17.82 -2.38 31.39
C GLN A 15 17.53 -3.87 31.21
N PHE A 16 18.05 -4.48 30.13
CA PHE A 16 17.79 -5.88 29.82
C PHE A 16 19.02 -6.56 29.22
N ASP A 17 19.23 -7.81 29.62
CA ASP A 17 20.14 -8.74 28.98
C ASP A 17 19.40 -10.07 28.73
N LYS A 18 19.09 -10.34 27.46
CA LYS A 18 18.19 -11.44 27.08
C LYS A 18 18.80 -12.33 25.99
N PRO A 19 18.71 -13.66 26.13
CA PRO A 19 19.11 -14.58 25.07
C PRO A 19 18.12 -14.52 23.91
N LEU A 20 18.65 -14.66 22.70
CA LEU A 20 17.92 -14.69 21.43
C LEU A 20 17.95 -16.11 20.85
N ALA A 21 16.86 -16.50 20.20
CA ALA A 21 16.76 -17.80 19.52
C ALA A 21 17.66 -17.87 18.27
N SER A 22 17.80 -16.75 17.56
CA SER A 22 18.65 -16.62 16.37
C SER A 22 19.37 -15.29 16.33
N GLN A 23 20.37 -15.19 15.44
CA GLN A 23 21.11 -13.95 15.29
C GLN A 23 20.24 -12.91 14.57
N ILE A 24 20.37 -11.65 14.97
CA ILE A 24 19.66 -10.54 14.36
C ILE A 24 20.50 -9.96 13.22
N ALA A 25 19.89 -9.82 12.05
CA ALA A 25 20.49 -9.27 10.85
C ALA A 25 20.23 -7.76 10.70
N ILE A 26 19.06 -7.29 11.13
CA ILE A 26 18.59 -5.89 11.05
C ILE A 26 17.79 -5.56 12.31
N ALA A 27 17.97 -4.38 12.89
CA ALA A 27 17.16 -3.92 14.02
C ALA A 27 16.99 -2.41 13.98
N GLU A 28 15.77 -1.93 14.24
CA GLU A 28 15.46 -0.51 14.31
C GLU A 28 14.38 -0.22 15.37
N TRP A 29 14.57 0.86 16.10
CA TRP A 29 13.57 1.38 17.03
C TRP A 29 12.50 2.19 16.29
N ASN A 30 11.28 2.12 16.81
CA ASN A 30 10.19 2.98 16.39
C ASN A 30 10.52 4.44 16.76
N PRO A 31 10.30 5.41 15.86
CA PRO A 31 10.62 6.82 16.10
C PRO A 31 9.77 7.47 17.20
N GLU A 32 8.54 7.00 17.41
CA GLU A 32 7.56 7.62 18.33
C GLU A 32 7.29 6.77 19.58
N LYS A 33 7.36 5.44 19.46
CA LYS A 33 6.92 4.49 20.50
C LYS A 33 8.05 3.63 21.02
N ASP A 34 7.82 3.03 22.19
CA ASP A 34 8.72 2.07 22.86
C ASP A 34 8.70 0.68 22.20
N LEU A 35 8.94 0.61 20.90
CA LEU A 35 8.85 -0.60 20.09
C LEU A 35 10.16 -0.82 19.31
N LEU A 36 10.65 -2.06 19.33
CA LEU A 36 11.84 -2.51 18.62
C LEU A 36 11.45 -3.55 17.58
N ALA A 37 11.71 -3.25 16.30
CA ALA A 37 11.62 -4.23 15.22
C ALA A 37 12.97 -4.90 15.02
N MET A 38 12.99 -6.22 14.98
CA MET A 38 14.19 -7.03 14.71
C MET A 38 13.92 -8.02 13.58
N VAL A 39 14.90 -8.22 12.72
CA VAL A 39 14.88 -9.23 11.67
C VAL A 39 15.93 -10.27 11.98
N THR A 40 15.52 -11.52 12.10
CA THR A 40 16.41 -12.66 12.31
C THR A 40 17.07 -13.12 10.99
N ASP A 41 18.17 -13.86 11.10
CA ASP A 41 18.83 -14.54 9.96
C ASP A 41 17.89 -15.47 9.17
N ASP A 42 16.91 -16.09 9.83
CA ASP A 42 15.86 -16.90 9.21
C ASP A 42 14.72 -16.07 8.57
N SER A 43 14.93 -14.76 8.39
CA SER A 43 14.02 -13.82 7.73
C SER A 43 12.64 -13.72 8.38
N LYS A 44 12.60 -13.71 9.71
CA LYS A 44 11.39 -13.40 10.49
C LYS A 44 11.48 -12.00 11.07
N ILE A 45 10.35 -11.30 11.08
CA ILE A 45 10.22 -9.99 11.73
C ILE A 45 9.66 -10.22 13.12
N LEU A 46 10.37 -9.73 14.12
CA LEU A 46 9.99 -9.77 15.51
C LEU A 46 9.75 -8.35 16.01
N LEU A 47 8.52 -8.07 16.45
CA LEU A 47 8.22 -6.80 17.11
C LEU A 47 8.19 -7.00 18.63
N HIS A 48 9.04 -6.28 19.35
CA HIS A 48 9.10 -6.29 20.81
C HIS A 48 8.79 -4.91 21.38
N ARG A 49 8.19 -4.89 22.57
CA ARG A 49 8.12 -3.69 23.40
C ARG A 49 9.44 -3.48 24.14
N PHE A 50 9.64 -2.26 24.64
CA PHE A 50 10.79 -1.92 25.48
C PHE A 50 10.96 -2.86 26.69
N ASN A 51 9.86 -3.32 27.31
CA ASN A 51 9.89 -4.31 28.40
C ASN A 51 10.26 -5.76 27.96
N TRP A 52 10.81 -5.92 26.77
CA TRP A 52 11.14 -7.20 26.12
C TRP A 52 9.95 -8.15 25.89
N GLN A 53 8.72 -7.65 25.96
CA GLN A 53 7.53 -8.42 25.60
C GLN A 53 7.39 -8.48 24.08
N ARG A 54 7.33 -9.70 23.53
CA ARG A 54 7.04 -9.91 22.11
C ARG A 54 5.59 -9.58 21.81
N LEU A 55 5.36 -8.69 20.85
CA LEU A 55 4.04 -8.35 20.34
C LEU A 55 3.57 -9.37 19.30
N TRP A 56 4.38 -9.58 18.27
CA TRP A 56 4.06 -10.50 17.18
C TRP A 56 5.29 -10.93 16.39
N THR A 57 5.09 -11.90 15.50
CA THR A 57 6.11 -12.42 14.59
C THR A 57 5.51 -12.64 13.20
N ILE A 58 6.13 -12.06 12.17
CA ILE A 58 5.72 -12.23 10.78
C ILE A 58 6.82 -12.98 10.03
N THR A 59 6.41 -13.88 9.14
CA THR A 59 7.33 -14.52 8.18
C THR A 59 6.83 -14.21 6.75
N PRO A 60 7.43 -13.25 6.03
CA PRO A 60 6.97 -12.86 4.70
C PRO A 60 7.26 -13.91 3.61
N GLY A 61 7.92 -15.02 3.93
CA GLY A 61 8.21 -16.13 3.01
C GLY A 61 9.35 -15.87 2.01
N LYS A 62 9.97 -14.70 2.09
CA LYS A 62 11.11 -14.25 1.29
C LYS A 62 12.22 -13.68 2.18
N CYS A 63 13.44 -13.65 1.66
CA CYS A 63 14.56 -13.12 2.42
C CYS A 63 14.41 -11.60 2.59
N ILE A 64 14.49 -11.15 3.84
CA ILE A 64 14.39 -9.72 4.18
C ILE A 64 15.78 -9.11 4.09
N THR A 65 15.92 -8.04 3.33
CA THR A 65 17.20 -7.38 3.08
C THR A 65 17.31 -6.00 3.72
N SER A 66 16.17 -5.33 3.96
CA SER A 66 16.11 -3.99 4.55
C SER A 66 14.81 -3.79 5.32
N LEU A 67 14.84 -2.91 6.31
CA LEU A 67 13.70 -2.54 7.15
C LEU A 67 13.76 -1.02 7.40
N CYS A 68 12.61 -0.36 7.43
CA CYS A 68 12.51 1.06 7.79
C CYS A 68 11.16 1.36 8.43
N TRP A 69 11.16 2.15 9.50
CA TRP A 69 9.92 2.65 10.11
C TRP A 69 9.33 3.81 9.32
N ARG A 70 7.99 3.86 9.24
CA ARG A 70 7.34 5.11 8.87
C ARG A 70 7.55 6.13 10.01
N PRO A 71 7.80 7.42 9.72
CA PRO A 71 8.08 8.42 10.75
C PRO A 71 7.01 8.56 11.85
N ASP A 72 5.75 8.25 11.55
CA ASP A 72 4.65 8.26 12.54
C ASP A 72 4.63 7.04 13.48
N GLY A 73 5.53 6.06 13.27
CA GLY A 73 5.64 4.85 14.06
C GLY A 73 4.46 3.87 13.93
N LYS A 74 3.56 4.04 12.95
CA LYS A 74 2.37 3.19 12.79
C LYS A 74 2.53 2.11 11.71
N ALA A 75 3.53 2.21 10.84
CA ALA A 75 3.81 1.22 9.81
C ALA A 75 5.31 0.92 9.68
N ILE A 76 5.62 -0.29 9.19
CA ILE A 76 6.98 -0.75 8.90
C ILE A 76 7.07 -1.11 7.42
N ALA A 77 8.05 -0.53 6.72
CA ALA A 77 8.44 -0.96 5.37
C ALA A 77 9.52 -2.05 5.44
N VAL A 78 9.34 -3.08 4.63
CA VAL A 78 10.23 -4.24 4.55
C VAL A 78 10.63 -4.44 3.10
N GLY A 79 11.92 -4.45 2.81
CA GLY A 79 12.46 -4.74 1.48
C GLY A 79 12.84 -6.21 1.37
N LEU A 80 12.40 -6.84 0.28
CA LEU A 80 12.65 -8.25 -0.01
C LEU A 80 13.71 -8.42 -1.10
N ASP A 81 14.27 -9.63 -1.16
CA ASP A 81 15.28 -10.05 -2.14
C ASP A 81 14.77 -10.12 -3.60
N ASP A 82 13.45 -10.23 -3.79
CA ASP A 82 12.80 -10.28 -5.10
C ASP A 82 12.46 -8.90 -5.69
N GLY A 83 12.79 -7.82 -4.96
CA GLY A 83 12.52 -6.44 -5.34
C GLY A 83 11.16 -5.90 -4.87
N THR A 84 10.47 -6.64 -4.02
CA THR A 84 9.17 -6.23 -3.46
C THR A 84 9.35 -5.45 -2.15
N VAL A 85 8.62 -4.34 -2.02
CA VAL A 85 8.48 -3.58 -0.77
C VAL A 85 7.13 -3.94 -0.14
N SER A 86 7.16 -4.44 1.08
CA SER A 86 5.98 -4.82 1.85
C SER A 86 5.79 -3.88 3.05
N LEU A 87 4.60 -3.28 3.15
CA LEU A 87 4.20 -2.43 4.28
C LEU A 87 3.39 -3.24 5.29
N HIS A 88 3.75 -3.16 6.57
CA HIS A 88 3.06 -3.87 7.65
C HIS A 88 2.58 -2.89 8.72
N ASP A 89 1.39 -3.14 9.25
CA ASP A 89 0.81 -2.39 10.36
C ASP A 89 1.42 -2.80 11.69
N VAL A 90 1.54 -1.85 12.60
CA VAL A 90 2.13 -2.02 13.93
C VAL A 90 1.06 -2.34 14.97
N GLU A 91 -0.13 -1.73 14.86
CA GLU A 91 -1.14 -1.76 15.94
C GLU A 91 -2.42 -2.53 15.64
N GLY A 92 -2.72 -2.87 14.38
CA GLY A 92 -3.83 -3.77 14.03
C GLY A 92 -5.13 -3.44 14.78
N VAL A 93 -5.61 -2.20 14.68
CA VAL A 93 -6.87 -1.82 15.32
C VAL A 93 -8.02 -2.33 14.44
N SER A 94 -8.75 -3.28 15.00
CA SER A 94 -9.98 -3.85 14.47
C SER A 94 -11.15 -3.00 15.01
N GLY A 95 -11.95 -2.40 14.13
CA GLY A 95 -13.00 -1.45 14.49
C GLY A 95 -14.38 -1.89 14.00
N PHE A 96 -15.33 -2.12 14.93
CA PHE A 96 -16.69 -2.56 14.60
C PHE A 96 -17.68 -1.39 14.50
N VAL A 97 -18.57 -1.41 13.49
CA VAL A 97 -19.75 -0.53 13.42
C VAL A 97 -21.01 -1.33 13.75
N LEU A 98 -21.64 -1.05 14.89
CA LEU A 98 -22.96 -1.58 15.23
C LEU A 98 -24.01 -0.47 15.17
N ASN A 99 -25.08 -0.68 14.39
CA ASN A 99 -26.29 0.16 14.37
C ASN A 99 -26.05 1.68 14.20
N GLY A 100 -25.07 2.07 13.36
CA GLY A 100 -24.82 3.47 13.04
C GLY A 100 -24.21 4.31 14.17
N ALA A 101 -23.74 3.67 15.24
CA ALA A 101 -22.94 4.29 16.29
C ALA A 101 -21.54 3.67 16.32
N PHE A 102 -20.51 4.51 16.33
CA PHE A 102 -19.12 4.08 16.48
C PHE A 102 -18.92 3.64 17.93
N VAL A 103 -18.68 2.34 18.16
CA VAL A 103 -18.37 1.81 19.50
C VAL A 103 -16.93 1.30 19.45
N SER A 104 -15.99 2.06 19.99
CA SER A 104 -14.61 1.59 20.18
C SER A 104 -14.58 0.51 21.26
N LEU A 105 -14.71 -0.75 20.86
CA LEU A 105 -14.37 -1.88 21.70
C LEU A 105 -12.99 -2.38 21.22
N PHE A 106 -11.95 -2.16 22.02
CA PHE A 106 -10.57 -2.52 21.69
C PHE A 106 -10.39 -4.04 21.61
N VAL A 107 -10.46 -4.61 20.40
CA VAL A 107 -9.87 -5.90 20.10
C VAL A 107 -8.61 -5.62 19.27
N VAL A 108 -7.45 -5.72 19.90
CA VAL A 108 -6.16 -5.55 19.21
C VAL A 108 -5.88 -6.85 18.46
N ASP A 109 -5.99 -6.84 17.12
CA ASP A 109 -5.54 -7.95 16.30
C ASP A 109 -4.00 -7.87 16.23
N ARG A 110 -3.33 -8.75 16.98
CA ARG A 110 -1.87 -8.71 17.21
C ARG A 110 -1.07 -9.37 16.09
N ASN A 111 -1.43 -9.16 14.83
CA ASN A 111 -0.88 -9.99 13.75
C ASN A 111 0.04 -9.28 12.73
N GLY A 112 0.49 -8.04 13.00
CA GLY A 112 1.48 -7.40 12.14
C GLY A 112 1.03 -7.38 10.67
N LYS A 113 -0.24 -6.98 10.46
CA LYS A 113 -1.00 -7.21 9.23
C LYS A 113 -0.29 -6.61 8.00
N LEU A 114 -0.18 -7.38 6.92
CA LEU A 114 0.30 -6.87 5.63
C LEU A 114 -0.72 -5.86 5.07
N LEU A 115 -0.26 -4.63 4.86
CA LEU A 115 -1.07 -3.52 4.36
C LEU A 115 -1.02 -3.42 2.84
N ARG A 116 0.19 -3.49 2.28
CA ARG A 116 0.42 -3.41 0.84
C ARG A 116 1.72 -4.11 0.49
N SER A 117 1.77 -4.71 -0.68
CA SER A 117 2.97 -5.28 -1.27
C SER A 117 3.13 -4.69 -2.67
N LEU A 118 4.23 -3.99 -2.91
CA LEU A 118 4.52 -3.32 -4.17
C LEU A 118 5.84 -3.82 -4.74
N LYS A 119 5.79 -4.38 -5.96
CA LYS A 119 7.01 -4.73 -6.69
C LYS A 119 7.58 -3.49 -7.37
N SER A 120 8.37 -2.71 -6.63
CA SER A 120 8.99 -1.48 -7.14
C SER A 120 10.33 -1.73 -7.85
N HIS A 121 10.98 -2.86 -7.58
CA HIS A 121 12.27 -3.22 -8.16
C HIS A 121 12.24 -4.58 -8.88
N CYS A 122 13.19 -4.79 -9.78
CA CYS A 122 13.42 -6.09 -10.44
C CYS A 122 14.47 -6.94 -9.71
N ALA A 123 15.06 -6.39 -8.65
CA ALA A 123 16.28 -6.84 -8.01
C ALA A 123 16.20 -6.60 -6.50
N ALA A 124 17.01 -7.34 -5.73
CA ALA A 124 17.03 -7.26 -4.27
C ALA A 124 17.22 -5.82 -3.78
N ILE A 125 16.37 -5.42 -2.84
CA ILE A 125 16.44 -4.11 -2.20
C ILE A 125 17.62 -4.11 -1.24
N ILE A 126 18.46 -3.09 -1.25
CA ILE A 126 19.63 -2.97 -0.35
C ILE A 126 19.31 -2.08 0.85
N CYS A 127 18.66 -0.94 0.62
CA CYS A 127 18.33 0.00 1.68
C CYS A 127 16.97 0.68 1.44
N LEU A 128 16.36 1.08 2.55
CA LEU A 128 15.12 1.83 2.63
C LEU A 128 15.35 3.07 3.49
N ASN A 129 14.77 4.20 3.12
CA ASN A 129 14.78 5.41 3.92
C ASN A 129 13.43 6.11 3.82
N TRP A 130 12.76 6.36 4.95
CA TRP A 130 11.45 6.98 4.99
C TRP A 130 11.50 8.28 5.80
N GLU A 131 11.24 9.40 5.13
CA GLU A 131 11.34 10.73 5.75
C GLU A 131 10.02 11.50 5.64
N GLU A 132 9.76 12.34 6.64
CA GLU A 132 8.58 13.20 6.76
C GLU A 132 9.01 14.68 6.79
N ASP A 133 8.18 15.54 6.19
CA ASP A 133 8.35 16.99 6.24
C ASP A 133 8.39 17.51 7.70
N SER A 134 9.46 18.24 8.04
CA SER A 134 9.76 18.74 9.38
C SER A 134 8.91 19.94 9.83
N GLN A 135 8.12 20.59 8.96
CA GLN A 135 7.50 21.88 9.31
C GLN A 135 6.06 21.77 9.85
N ASP A 136 5.86 22.30 11.08
CA ASP A 136 4.53 22.68 11.58
C ASP A 136 4.07 23.95 10.85
N ASP A 137 3.39 23.78 9.72
CA ASP A 137 2.83 24.89 8.95
C ASP A 137 1.70 25.58 9.74
N HIS A 138 2.06 26.56 10.57
CA HIS A 138 1.16 27.53 11.20
C HIS A 138 0.65 28.60 10.19
N GLY A 139 0.99 28.49 8.90
CA GLY A 139 0.54 29.35 7.82
C GLY A 139 -0.75 28.86 7.14
N HIS A 140 -1.62 29.79 6.75
CA HIS A 140 -2.91 29.55 6.07
C HIS A 140 -2.79 28.98 4.63
N THR A 141 -1.90 28.03 4.38
CA THR A 141 -1.86 27.24 3.14
C THR A 141 -2.91 26.14 3.24
N SER A 142 -3.97 26.22 2.42
CA SER A 142 -5.10 25.29 2.47
C SER A 142 -4.63 23.84 2.28
N LYS A 143 -4.51 23.09 3.39
CA LYS A 143 -4.37 21.62 3.34
C LYS A 143 -5.50 21.08 2.46
N TYR A 144 -5.17 20.19 1.54
CA TYR A 144 -6.19 19.55 0.72
C TYR A 144 -7.13 18.80 1.65
N GLU A 145 -8.37 19.23 1.68
CA GLU A 145 -9.41 18.51 2.40
C GLU A 145 -10.06 17.55 1.41
N ASP A 146 -9.95 16.26 1.69
CA ASP A 146 -10.68 15.25 0.95
C ASP A 146 -12.18 15.44 1.14
N ARG A 147 -12.88 15.75 0.05
CA ARG A 147 -14.32 16.02 0.05
C ARG A 147 -15.16 14.80 -0.31
N THR A 148 -14.58 13.66 -0.64
CA THR A 148 -15.34 12.49 -1.10
C THR A 148 -16.32 12.00 -0.05
N CYS A 149 -15.94 12.00 1.23
CA CYS A 149 -16.83 11.64 2.33
C CYS A 149 -18.06 12.59 2.47
N ARG A 150 -18.03 13.78 1.87
CA ARG A 150 -19.17 14.71 1.85
C ARG A 150 -20.22 14.29 0.81
N PHE A 151 -19.82 13.57 -0.23
CA PHE A 151 -20.66 13.20 -1.36
C PHE A 151 -21.02 11.71 -1.37
N PHE A 152 -20.11 10.86 -0.92
CA PHE A 152 -20.21 9.41 -1.00
C PHE A 152 -20.25 8.76 0.39
N PRO A 153 -20.89 7.58 0.51
CA PRO A 153 -20.70 6.70 1.66
C PRO A 153 -19.23 6.23 1.76
N PRO A 154 -18.85 5.49 2.81
CA PRO A 154 -17.54 4.85 2.88
C PRO A 154 -17.22 4.08 1.61
N ALA A 155 -15.94 4.03 1.24
CA ALA A 155 -15.50 3.40 0.01
C ALA A 155 -15.93 1.91 -0.04
N PRO A 156 -16.38 1.41 -1.19
CA PRO A 156 -16.74 0.01 -1.35
C PRO A 156 -15.52 -0.88 -1.15
N ARG A 157 -15.75 -2.06 -0.55
CA ARG A 157 -14.69 -3.04 -0.27
C ARG A 157 -14.63 -4.09 -1.37
N VAL A 158 -13.54 -4.85 -1.42
CA VAL A 158 -13.42 -6.00 -2.31
C VAL A 158 -14.49 -7.06 -1.97
N PRO A 159 -15.27 -7.58 -2.94
CA PRO A 159 -16.27 -8.61 -2.67
C PRO A 159 -15.62 -9.96 -2.33
N ARG A 160 -16.18 -10.65 -1.34
CA ARG A 160 -15.72 -11.99 -0.91
C ARG A 160 -16.23 -13.08 -1.85
N MET A 161 -15.43 -14.13 -2.07
CA MET A 161 -15.86 -15.31 -2.81
C MET A 161 -16.92 -16.12 -2.04
N PRO A 162 -18.13 -16.35 -2.59
CA PRO A 162 -19.14 -17.22 -1.98
C PRO A 162 -18.68 -18.69 -1.93
N GLY A 163 -18.80 -19.36 -0.77
CA GLY A 163 -18.57 -20.80 -0.62
C GLY A 163 -17.35 -21.21 0.20
N LEU A 164 -16.47 -20.27 0.57
CA LEU A 164 -15.61 -20.45 1.74
C LEU A 164 -16.52 -20.33 2.96
N VAL A 165 -16.99 -21.47 3.46
CA VAL A 165 -17.64 -21.53 4.78
C VAL A 165 -16.67 -20.85 5.75
N SER A 166 -17.16 -19.89 6.54
CA SER A 166 -16.51 -19.44 7.77
C SER A 166 -16.47 -20.63 8.74
N GLY A 167 -15.62 -21.60 8.43
CA GLY A 167 -15.33 -22.75 9.26
C GLY A 167 -14.33 -22.30 10.31
N ASP A 168 -14.83 -22.17 11.53
CA ASP A 168 -14.10 -22.28 12.80
C ASP A 168 -12.98 -21.27 13.13
N ASN A 169 -12.70 -20.29 12.28
CA ASN A 169 -12.06 -19.04 12.71
C ASN A 169 -13.13 -17.95 12.90
N GLY A 170 -13.89 -18.06 13.99
CA GLY A 170 -14.54 -16.86 14.53
C GLY A 170 -13.48 -15.82 14.86
N PHE A 171 -13.75 -14.54 14.53
CA PHE A 171 -12.93 -13.36 14.86
C PHE A 171 -11.78 -12.98 13.90
N MET A 172 -12.03 -12.99 12.59
CA MET A 172 -11.13 -12.37 11.59
C MET A 172 -11.97 -11.53 10.60
N ASP A 173 -12.56 -10.41 11.05
CA ASP A 173 -13.47 -9.60 10.20
C ASP A 173 -12.99 -8.18 9.86
N ASP A 174 -11.78 -7.79 10.25
CA ASP A 174 -11.28 -6.41 10.05
C ASP A 174 -10.03 -6.35 9.14
N SER A 175 -10.03 -7.15 8.08
CA SER A 175 -8.90 -7.26 7.13
C SER A 175 -8.61 -5.99 6.32
N GLU A 176 -9.39 -4.91 6.40
CA GLU A 176 -9.22 -3.73 5.53
C GLU A 176 -9.43 -2.35 6.20
N ASP A 177 -10.03 -2.27 7.41
CA ASP A 177 -10.32 -0.96 8.03
C ASP A 177 -9.06 -0.15 8.37
N SER A 178 -7.94 -0.82 8.64
CA SER A 178 -6.66 -0.16 8.86
C SER A 178 -6.06 0.48 7.60
N PHE A 179 -6.32 -0.05 6.39
CA PHE A 179 -5.78 0.52 5.15
C PHE A 179 -6.47 1.85 4.78
N GLN A 180 -7.78 1.95 5.03
CA GLN A 180 -8.53 3.19 4.85
C GLN A 180 -8.01 4.29 5.80
N GLU A 181 -7.59 3.96 7.03
CA GLU A 181 -6.98 4.92 7.98
C GLU A 181 -5.57 5.37 7.55
N LEU A 182 -4.81 4.50 6.88
CA LEU A 182 -3.47 4.79 6.36
C LEU A 182 -3.49 5.62 5.07
N SER A 183 -4.52 5.49 4.24
CA SER A 183 -4.69 6.25 2.99
C SER A 183 -5.54 7.53 3.15
N ASN A 184 -6.45 7.57 4.12
CA ASN A 184 -7.43 8.66 4.30
C ASN A 184 -7.25 9.49 5.57
N SER A 185 -6.13 9.37 6.29
CA SER A 185 -5.81 10.37 7.29
C SER A 185 -5.42 11.66 6.56
N SER A 186 -6.41 12.51 6.31
CA SER A 186 -6.32 13.91 5.87
C SER A 186 -5.40 14.81 6.71
N HIS A 187 -4.71 14.22 7.69
CA HIS A 187 -3.81 14.82 8.66
C HIS A 187 -2.39 14.23 8.57
N GLN A 188 -2.11 13.26 7.69
CA GLN A 188 -0.75 12.78 7.45
C GLN A 188 0.10 13.91 6.88
N ARG A 189 1.28 14.15 7.45
CA ARG A 189 2.23 15.05 6.81
C ARG A 189 2.79 14.37 5.58
N PHE A 190 3.28 15.18 4.66
CA PHE A 190 3.88 14.70 3.43
C PHE A 190 5.16 13.92 3.75
N ASN A 191 5.22 12.66 3.33
CA ASN A 191 6.37 11.79 3.58
C ASN A 191 6.69 10.96 2.34
N ILE A 192 7.97 10.60 2.18
CA ILE A 192 8.50 9.89 1.03
C ILE A 192 9.32 8.70 1.51
N LEU A 193 9.01 7.54 0.95
CA LEU A 193 9.82 6.33 1.04
C LEU A 193 10.76 6.26 -0.17
N CYS A 194 12.06 6.18 0.11
CA CYS A 194 13.09 5.89 -0.87
C CYS A 194 13.49 4.42 -0.74
N SER A 195 13.47 3.68 -1.85
CA SER A 195 13.93 2.30 -1.92
C SER A 195 15.02 2.16 -2.97
N ALA A 196 16.11 1.47 -2.63
CA ALA A 196 17.24 1.29 -3.54
C ALA A 196 17.56 -0.20 -3.75
N ASP A 197 17.85 -0.60 -4.99
CA ASP A 197 18.20 -1.97 -5.34
C ASP A 197 19.67 -2.17 -5.67
N LYS A 198 20.06 -3.45 -5.78
CA LYS A 198 21.41 -3.89 -6.18
C LYS A 198 21.83 -3.50 -7.60
N ASP A 199 20.88 -3.15 -8.46
CA ASP A 199 21.14 -2.74 -9.85
C ASP A 199 21.27 -1.20 -9.97
N GLY A 200 21.38 -0.52 -8.83
CA GLY A 200 21.60 0.93 -8.77
C GLY A 200 20.34 1.76 -9.05
N ASN A 201 19.14 1.19 -9.01
CA ASN A 201 17.91 1.96 -9.10
C ASN A 201 17.47 2.45 -7.72
N ILE A 202 17.07 3.70 -7.66
CA ILE A 202 16.43 4.36 -6.52
C ILE A 202 15.01 4.72 -6.94
N CYS A 203 14.02 4.17 -6.26
CA CYS A 203 12.61 4.45 -6.46
C CYS A 203 12.09 5.32 -5.31
N PHE A 204 11.22 6.27 -5.65
CA PHE A 204 10.57 7.17 -4.71
C PHE A 204 9.08 6.87 -4.67
N SER A 205 8.54 6.72 -3.47
CA SER A 205 7.11 6.49 -3.25
C SER A 205 6.56 7.45 -2.20
N ILE A 206 5.53 8.22 -2.56
CA ILE A 206 4.82 9.07 -1.60
C ILE A 206 3.95 8.17 -0.72
N PHE A 207 3.98 8.40 0.60
CA PHE A 207 3.29 7.59 1.61
C PHE A 207 3.63 6.09 1.58
N GLY A 208 4.71 5.70 0.90
CA GLY A 208 5.08 4.30 0.66
C GLY A 208 4.13 3.54 -0.28
N ILE A 209 3.10 4.21 -0.83
CA ILE A 209 2.05 3.58 -1.63
C ILE A 209 2.01 4.05 -3.08
N PHE A 210 2.35 5.32 -3.35
CA PHE A 210 2.27 5.91 -4.69
C PHE A 210 3.66 6.14 -5.30
N PRO A 211 4.11 5.35 -6.29
CA PRO A 211 5.40 5.53 -6.93
C PRO A 211 5.42 6.84 -7.73
N ILE A 212 6.37 7.72 -7.41
CA ILE A 212 6.44 9.08 -7.99
C ILE A 212 7.68 9.31 -8.85
N GLY A 213 8.71 8.46 -8.74
CA GLY A 213 9.87 8.58 -9.60
C GLY A 213 10.88 7.46 -9.41
N LYS A 214 11.79 7.36 -10.38
CA LYS A 214 12.91 6.42 -10.38
C LYS A 214 14.15 7.06 -10.98
N VAL A 215 15.27 6.88 -10.32
CA VAL A 215 16.59 7.29 -10.79
C VAL A 215 17.49 6.06 -10.83
N ASN A 216 18.29 5.92 -11.88
CA ASN A 216 19.32 4.90 -11.94
C ASN A 216 20.69 5.57 -11.84
N ILE A 217 21.47 5.22 -10.83
CA ILE A 217 22.78 5.84 -10.55
C ILE A 217 23.76 5.63 -11.69
N HIS A 218 23.66 4.51 -12.42
CA HIS A 218 24.51 4.31 -13.57
C HIS A 218 24.22 5.37 -14.62
N ASN A 219 22.97 5.76 -14.85
CA ASN A 219 22.63 6.74 -15.90
C ASN A 219 22.96 8.19 -15.52
N LEU A 220 23.44 8.45 -14.30
CA LEU A 220 23.82 9.79 -13.88
C LEU A 220 25.13 10.20 -14.55
N THR A 221 25.10 11.38 -15.15
CA THR A 221 26.29 12.02 -15.72
C THR A 221 26.58 13.29 -14.94
N PHE A 222 27.85 13.58 -14.75
CA PHE A 222 28.30 14.77 -14.04
C PHE A 222 29.32 15.53 -14.89
N PRO A 223 29.21 16.87 -14.91
CA PRO A 223 30.15 17.70 -15.65
C PRO A 223 31.51 17.65 -14.96
N SER A 224 32.57 17.36 -15.71
CA SER A 224 33.95 17.53 -15.27
C SER A 224 34.65 18.51 -16.21
N SER A 225 35.19 19.60 -15.64
CA SER A 225 35.98 20.55 -16.42
C SER A 225 37.44 20.13 -16.37
N HIS A 226 37.98 19.65 -17.48
CA HIS A 226 39.40 19.45 -17.66
C HIS A 226 39.82 20.29 -18.86
N ASP A 227 40.71 21.27 -18.64
CA ASP A 227 41.43 21.98 -19.70
C ASP A 227 40.57 22.56 -20.85
N GLY A 228 39.45 23.22 -20.51
CA GLY A 228 38.58 23.91 -21.48
C GLY A 228 37.67 23.01 -22.34
N ALA A 229 37.80 21.69 -22.26
CA ALA A 229 36.88 20.73 -22.87
C ALA A 229 35.89 20.18 -21.82
N GLN A 230 34.60 20.30 -22.08
CA GLN A 230 33.55 19.83 -21.18
C GLN A 230 33.41 18.31 -21.32
N THR A 231 34.05 17.55 -20.44
CA THR A 231 33.93 16.08 -20.45
C THR A 231 32.94 15.63 -19.38
N THR A 232 32.00 14.77 -19.74
CA THR A 232 31.07 14.18 -18.75
C THR A 232 31.64 12.88 -18.21
N LYS A 233 31.49 12.66 -16.91
CA LYS A 233 31.85 11.39 -16.27
C LYS A 233 30.60 10.66 -15.79
N ARG A 234 30.73 9.36 -15.59
CA ARG A 234 29.68 8.44 -15.18
C ARG A 234 30.26 7.41 -14.21
N VAL A 235 29.48 7.00 -13.20
CA VAL A 235 29.86 5.87 -12.34
C VAL A 235 29.36 4.58 -12.98
N SER A 236 30.27 3.74 -13.47
CA SER A 236 29.98 2.40 -13.98
C SER A 236 30.11 1.35 -12.88
N ASN A 237 29.40 0.21 -13.01
CA ASN A 237 29.41 -0.89 -12.02
C ASN A 237 29.09 -0.45 -10.58
N ALA A 238 28.35 0.65 -10.42
CA ALA A 238 27.99 1.21 -9.13
C ALA A 238 27.05 0.29 -8.32
N SER A 239 27.41 0.00 -7.07
CA SER A 239 26.53 -0.64 -6.08
C SER A 239 26.22 0.33 -4.95
N ILE A 240 24.94 0.45 -4.60
CA ILE A 240 24.47 1.33 -3.52
C ILE A 240 24.76 0.69 -2.17
N HIS A 241 25.30 1.46 -1.23
CA HIS A 241 25.47 1.06 0.17
C HIS A 241 24.40 1.69 1.06
N LYS A 242 24.16 3.00 0.90
CA LYS A 242 23.20 3.74 1.73
C LYS A 242 22.57 4.89 0.97
N VAL A 243 21.31 5.17 1.29
CA VAL A 243 20.53 6.29 0.76
C VAL A 243 19.91 7.01 1.95
N ALA A 244 20.04 8.33 2.00
CA ALA A 244 19.46 9.15 3.05
C ALA A 244 18.85 10.42 2.44
N LEU A 245 17.54 10.62 2.65
CA LEU A 245 16.81 11.81 2.20
C LEU A 245 16.88 12.88 3.29
N SER A 246 17.08 14.14 2.91
CA SER A 246 17.10 15.24 3.87
C SER A 246 15.72 15.50 4.47
N LYS A 247 15.67 16.05 5.70
CA LYS A 247 14.41 16.39 6.40
C LYS A 247 13.56 17.43 5.67
N ASP A 248 14.20 18.31 4.90
CA ASP A 248 13.55 19.29 4.02
C ASP A 248 13.15 18.69 2.65
N LEU A 249 13.39 17.39 2.44
CA LEU A 249 13.14 16.63 1.20
C LEU A 249 13.83 17.21 -0.04
N CYS A 250 14.76 18.15 0.13
CA CYS A 250 15.36 18.90 -0.97
C CYS A 250 16.56 18.22 -1.60
N ARG A 251 17.26 17.34 -0.87
CA ARG A 251 18.36 16.54 -1.44
C ARG A 251 18.37 15.11 -0.92
N LEU A 252 18.95 14.24 -1.74
CA LEU A 252 19.18 12.84 -1.42
C LEU A 252 20.68 12.56 -1.51
N ILE A 253 21.27 12.08 -0.41
CA ILE A 253 22.65 11.61 -0.37
C ILE A 253 22.66 10.10 -0.67
N VAL A 254 23.52 9.69 -1.60
CA VAL A 254 23.69 8.29 -1.99
C VAL A 254 25.16 7.92 -1.86
N MET A 255 25.45 6.95 -0.99
CA MET A 255 26.77 6.33 -0.88
C MET A 255 26.83 5.10 -1.78
N CYS A 256 27.77 5.07 -2.72
CA CYS A 256 27.90 3.98 -3.68
C CYS A 256 29.37 3.63 -3.94
N SER A 257 29.67 2.37 -4.25
CA SER A 257 30.99 1.96 -4.73
C SER A 257 30.94 1.69 -6.23
N GLY A 258 31.92 2.14 -7.00
CA GLY A 258 31.95 1.88 -8.44
C GLY A 258 33.16 2.49 -9.15
N ASP A 259 33.23 2.24 -10.45
CA ASP A 259 34.30 2.69 -11.34
C ASP A 259 33.95 4.06 -11.94
N LEU A 260 34.85 5.05 -11.78
CA LEU A 260 34.68 6.37 -12.38
C LEU A 260 35.12 6.34 -13.86
N ALA A 261 34.17 6.38 -14.78
CA ALA A 261 34.45 6.35 -16.23
C ALA A 261 34.27 7.74 -16.88
N LYS A 262 35.20 8.09 -17.78
CA LYS A 262 35.11 9.30 -18.63
C LYS A 262 34.30 8.97 -19.90
N VAL A 263 33.31 9.79 -20.23
CA VAL A 263 32.51 9.66 -21.46
C VAL A 263 33.08 10.64 -22.48
N GLY A 264 33.60 10.12 -23.61
CA GLY A 264 34.08 10.93 -24.73
C GLY A 264 32.95 11.29 -25.70
N ASP A 265 33.07 12.47 -26.34
CA ASP A 265 32.04 13.07 -27.21
C ASP A 265 31.74 12.29 -28.51
N ASP A 266 32.59 11.34 -28.93
CA ASP A 266 32.36 10.56 -30.15
C ASP A 266 31.57 9.27 -29.86
N LEU A 267 30.25 9.33 -30.13
CA LEU A 267 29.37 8.19 -30.37
C LEU A 267 29.29 7.15 -29.24
N GLY A 268 29.20 7.60 -27.98
CA GLY A 268 28.88 6.74 -26.84
C GLY A 268 29.90 5.63 -26.55
N LYS A 269 31.10 5.70 -27.15
CA LYS A 269 32.19 4.79 -26.82
C LYS A 269 32.80 5.21 -25.48
N ILE A 270 32.56 4.38 -24.46
CA ILE A 270 33.26 4.45 -23.18
C ILE A 270 34.75 4.24 -23.46
N GLN A 271 35.54 5.32 -23.45
CA GLN A 271 36.98 5.19 -23.40
C GLN A 271 37.33 4.86 -21.95
N LEU A 272 37.72 3.61 -21.68
CA LEU A 272 38.39 3.26 -20.44
C LEU A 272 39.71 4.05 -20.40
N ALA A 273 39.69 5.21 -19.75
CA ALA A 273 40.92 5.92 -19.39
C ALA A 273 41.75 4.99 -18.49
N GLY A 274 43.06 4.91 -18.75
CA GLY A 274 43.96 4.04 -17.99
C GLY A 274 43.85 4.28 -16.48
N HIS A 275 43.85 3.17 -15.73
CA HIS A 275 43.60 3.03 -14.29
C HIS A 275 42.12 3.22 -13.88
N ASN A 276 41.36 2.12 -13.87
CA ASN A 276 40.07 2.04 -13.19
C ASN A 276 40.31 2.19 -11.67
N GLU A 277 40.09 3.38 -11.13
CA GLU A 277 40.07 3.57 -9.68
C GLU A 277 38.65 3.24 -9.17
N HIS A 278 38.38 1.93 -9.03
CA HIS A 278 37.20 1.46 -8.31
C HIS A 278 37.26 2.02 -6.88
N GLY A 279 36.20 2.66 -6.40
CA GLY A 279 36.21 3.21 -5.05
C GLY A 279 34.84 3.64 -4.55
N LEU A 280 34.81 4.17 -3.33
CA LEU A 280 33.61 4.65 -2.67
C LEU A 280 33.38 6.12 -3.03
N HIS A 281 32.16 6.44 -3.44
CA HIS A 281 31.73 7.77 -3.87
C HIS A 281 30.47 8.19 -3.11
N CYS A 282 30.36 9.47 -2.80
CA CYS A 282 29.16 10.10 -2.26
C CYS A 282 28.52 10.98 -3.35
N LEU A 283 27.24 10.76 -3.65
CA LEU A 283 26.47 11.51 -4.63
C LEU A 283 25.41 12.36 -3.95
N ALA A 284 25.28 13.63 -4.33
CA ALA A 284 24.15 14.49 -3.95
C ALA A 284 23.17 14.61 -5.12
N LEU A 285 21.93 14.18 -4.93
CA LEU A 285 20.85 14.34 -5.90
C LEU A 285 19.92 15.48 -5.47
N ASN A 286 19.55 16.35 -6.42
CA ASN A 286 18.55 17.40 -6.23
C ASN A 286 17.15 16.78 -6.20
N THR A 287 16.49 16.85 -5.05
CA THR A 287 15.09 16.44 -4.86
C THR A 287 14.18 17.60 -4.47
N THR A 288 14.60 18.85 -4.67
CA THR A 288 13.87 20.09 -4.33
C THR A 288 12.45 20.15 -4.91
N ILE A 289 12.17 19.37 -5.96
CA ILE A 289 10.83 19.21 -6.52
C ILE A 289 9.82 18.70 -5.48
N PHE A 290 10.23 17.83 -4.55
CA PHE A 290 9.37 17.30 -3.50
C PHE A 290 8.93 18.39 -2.54
N TRP A 291 9.85 19.24 -2.10
CA TRP A 291 9.54 20.38 -1.25
C TRP A 291 8.71 21.44 -1.97
N ASN A 292 9.20 21.91 -3.12
CA ASN A 292 8.60 23.03 -3.87
C ASN A 292 7.17 22.73 -4.36
N ARG A 293 6.84 21.45 -4.57
CA ARG A 293 5.52 21.00 -5.04
C ARG A 293 4.84 20.04 -4.06
N LYS A 294 5.19 20.10 -2.76
CA LYS A 294 4.68 19.16 -1.74
C LYS A 294 3.16 19.07 -1.70
N ASN A 295 2.48 20.21 -1.79
CA ASN A 295 1.02 20.27 -1.74
C ASN A 295 0.37 19.64 -2.99
N GLU A 296 0.91 19.91 -4.18
CA GLU A 296 0.42 19.33 -5.42
C GLU A 296 0.69 17.82 -5.47
N LEU A 297 1.87 17.39 -5.04
CA LEU A 297 2.27 15.98 -4.99
C LEU A 297 1.45 15.19 -3.97
N HIS A 298 1.25 15.76 -2.77
CA HIS A 298 0.38 15.19 -1.74
C HIS A 298 -1.02 14.92 -2.30
N GLN A 299 -1.61 15.93 -2.96
CA GLN A 299 -2.94 15.81 -3.56
C GLN A 299 -3.00 14.72 -4.63
N VAL A 300 -2.07 14.74 -5.59
CA VAL A 300 -2.07 13.76 -6.68
C VAL A 300 -1.86 12.34 -6.14
N ALA A 301 -0.91 12.14 -5.23
CA ALA A 301 -0.64 10.85 -4.63
C ALA A 301 -1.85 10.29 -3.88
N GLN A 302 -2.53 11.11 -3.09
CA GLN A 302 -3.72 10.69 -2.35
C GLN A 302 -4.87 10.30 -3.29
N GLN A 303 -5.15 11.12 -4.31
CA GLN A 303 -6.22 10.82 -5.27
C GLN A 303 -5.89 9.58 -6.10
N ALA A 304 -4.67 9.48 -6.62
CA ALA A 304 -4.25 8.38 -7.48
C ALA A 304 -4.19 7.04 -6.73
N SER A 305 -3.69 7.02 -5.49
CA SER A 305 -3.67 5.80 -4.66
C SER A 305 -5.08 5.28 -4.42
N ASN A 306 -6.00 6.17 -4.02
CA ASN A 306 -7.41 5.81 -3.81
C ASN A 306 -8.09 5.30 -5.10
N ILE A 307 -7.73 5.86 -6.27
CA ILE A 307 -8.23 5.38 -7.57
C ILE A 307 -7.69 3.97 -7.86
N GLU A 308 -6.42 3.70 -7.57
CA GLU A 308 -5.80 2.38 -7.75
C GLU A 308 -6.48 1.32 -6.87
N ASP A 309 -6.77 1.64 -5.59
CA ASP A 309 -7.48 0.76 -4.67
C ASP A 309 -8.90 0.43 -5.16
N LEU A 310 -9.65 1.45 -5.59
CA LEU A 310 -10.98 1.25 -6.15
C LEU A 310 -10.94 0.48 -7.48
N THR A 311 -9.87 0.64 -8.27
CA THR A 311 -9.66 -0.14 -9.50
C THR A 311 -9.48 -1.62 -9.18
N GLU A 312 -8.81 -1.97 -8.07
CA GLU A 312 -8.71 -3.34 -7.58
C GLU A 312 -10.07 -3.90 -7.12
N VAL A 313 -10.89 -3.08 -6.45
CA VAL A 313 -12.28 -3.46 -6.12
C VAL A 313 -13.05 -3.82 -7.39
N VAL A 314 -12.98 -2.98 -8.43
CA VAL A 314 -13.63 -3.25 -9.73
C VAL A 314 -13.11 -4.55 -10.36
N ARG A 315 -11.79 -4.74 -10.40
CA ARG A 315 -11.16 -5.95 -10.96
C ARG A 315 -11.65 -7.21 -10.26
N THR A 316 -11.62 -7.22 -8.93
CA THR A 316 -12.05 -8.37 -8.16
C THR A 316 -13.57 -8.59 -8.27
N SER A 317 -14.38 -7.53 -8.30
CA SER A 317 -15.82 -7.64 -8.57
C SER A 317 -16.10 -8.35 -9.89
N LEU A 318 -15.44 -7.96 -10.98
CA LEU A 318 -15.61 -8.61 -12.28
C LEU A 318 -15.21 -10.09 -12.25
N SER A 319 -14.08 -10.41 -11.61
CA SER A 319 -13.60 -11.79 -11.44
C SER A 319 -14.58 -12.68 -10.65
N VAL A 320 -15.06 -12.19 -9.49
CA VAL A 320 -16.02 -12.91 -8.65
C VAL A 320 -17.34 -13.11 -9.39
N MET A 321 -17.86 -12.10 -10.06
CA MET A 321 -19.09 -12.18 -10.85
C MET A 321 -18.97 -13.20 -11.99
N CYS A 322 -17.87 -13.16 -12.74
CA CYS A 322 -17.60 -14.09 -13.84
C CYS A 322 -17.57 -15.54 -13.34
N ARG A 323 -16.87 -15.78 -12.23
CA ARG A 323 -16.78 -17.11 -11.62
C ARG A 323 -18.15 -17.62 -11.14
N GLN A 324 -18.87 -16.80 -10.36
CA GLN A 324 -20.17 -17.19 -9.79
C GLN A 324 -21.21 -17.51 -10.87
N TRP A 325 -21.24 -16.71 -11.94
CA TRP A 325 -22.14 -16.97 -13.07
C TRP A 325 -21.74 -18.22 -13.84
N SER A 326 -20.44 -18.40 -14.10
CA SER A 326 -19.93 -19.59 -14.80
C SER A 326 -20.23 -20.89 -14.05
N ASP A 327 -20.04 -20.90 -12.72
CA ASP A 327 -20.36 -22.06 -11.88
C ASP A 327 -21.85 -22.42 -11.94
N ALA A 328 -22.74 -21.41 -11.96
CA ALA A 328 -24.17 -21.61 -12.09
C ALA A 328 -24.57 -22.10 -13.50
N MET A 329 -23.97 -21.53 -14.55
CA MET A 329 -24.27 -21.89 -15.94
C MET A 329 -23.75 -23.28 -16.30
N ASN A 330 -22.60 -23.70 -15.76
CA ASN A 330 -22.10 -25.07 -15.90
C ASN A 330 -23.11 -26.09 -15.36
N THR A 331 -23.75 -25.79 -14.22
CA THR A 331 -24.80 -26.66 -13.65
C THR A 331 -26.01 -26.80 -14.59
N PHE A 332 -26.36 -25.73 -15.32
CA PHE A 332 -27.41 -25.77 -16.35
C PHE A 332 -26.98 -26.60 -17.56
N GLN A 333 -25.81 -26.31 -18.13
CA GLN A 333 -25.29 -27.00 -19.32
C GLN A 333 -25.06 -28.50 -19.08
N GLU A 334 -24.51 -28.90 -17.93
CA GLU A 334 -24.34 -30.32 -17.56
C GLU A 334 -25.66 -31.09 -17.57
N LYS A 335 -26.76 -30.46 -17.14
CA LYS A 335 -28.07 -31.11 -17.09
C LYS A 335 -28.76 -31.08 -18.45
N PHE A 336 -28.73 -29.96 -19.16
CA PHE A 336 -29.44 -29.80 -20.43
C PHE A 336 -28.71 -30.43 -21.64
N SER A 337 -27.38 -30.60 -21.61
CA SER A 337 -26.63 -31.33 -22.64
C SER A 337 -27.04 -32.81 -22.76
N SER A 338 -27.59 -33.40 -21.69
CA SER A 338 -28.14 -34.75 -21.73
C SER A 338 -29.36 -34.87 -22.65
N LEU A 339 -30.08 -33.78 -22.94
CA LEU A 339 -31.18 -33.78 -23.90
C LEU A 339 -30.67 -33.97 -25.32
N SER A 340 -29.61 -33.27 -25.72
CA SER A 340 -28.99 -33.41 -27.04
C SER A 340 -28.55 -34.86 -27.30
N THR A 341 -27.96 -35.51 -26.29
CA THR A 341 -27.56 -36.92 -26.41
C THR A 341 -28.76 -37.87 -26.50
N LEU A 342 -29.86 -37.59 -25.78
CA LEU A 342 -31.10 -38.36 -25.88
C LEU A 342 -31.76 -38.23 -27.26
N ILE A 343 -31.81 -37.04 -27.84
CA ILE A 343 -32.38 -36.81 -29.17
C ILE A 343 -31.65 -37.65 -30.23
N ILE A 344 -30.31 -37.61 -30.20
CA ILE A 344 -29.46 -38.40 -31.10
C ILE A 344 -29.69 -39.91 -30.90
N ASN A 345 -29.79 -40.38 -29.65
CA ASN A 345 -30.01 -41.80 -29.34
C ASN A 345 -31.38 -42.32 -29.82
N HIS A 346 -32.38 -41.44 -29.92
CA HIS A 346 -33.70 -41.76 -30.48
C HIS A 346 -33.78 -41.59 -32.00
N GLY A 347 -32.66 -41.25 -32.66
CA GLY A 347 -32.55 -41.15 -34.13
C GLY A 347 -33.27 -39.93 -34.73
N LEU A 348 -33.40 -38.85 -33.96
CA LEU A 348 -33.94 -37.57 -34.44
C LEU A 348 -32.81 -36.61 -34.81
N ASP A 349 -33.02 -35.82 -35.86
CA ASP A 349 -32.08 -34.79 -36.34
C ASP A 349 -32.43 -33.37 -35.84
N SER A 350 -33.40 -33.24 -34.92
CA SER A 350 -33.88 -31.95 -34.40
C SER A 350 -32.98 -31.38 -33.31
N SER A 351 -32.95 -30.05 -33.17
CA SER A 351 -32.25 -29.41 -32.04
C SER A 351 -33.10 -29.45 -30.76
N PRO A 352 -32.50 -29.39 -29.55
CA PRO A 352 -33.25 -29.23 -28.32
C PRO A 352 -34.21 -28.04 -28.32
N GLU A 353 -33.85 -26.95 -29.02
CA GLU A 353 -34.67 -25.74 -29.11
C GLU A 353 -35.91 -25.98 -29.98
N GLU A 354 -35.76 -26.66 -31.12
CA GLU A 354 -36.86 -27.03 -32.02
C GLU A 354 -37.86 -27.95 -31.31
N GLU A 355 -37.35 -28.92 -30.55
CA GLU A 355 -38.18 -29.84 -29.76
C GLU A 355 -38.94 -29.10 -28.63
N PHE A 356 -38.30 -28.14 -27.95
CA PHE A 356 -38.97 -27.31 -26.94
C PHE A 356 -39.99 -26.33 -27.56
N LEU A 357 -39.70 -25.78 -28.74
CA LEU A 357 -40.65 -24.94 -29.48
C LEU A 357 -41.88 -25.74 -29.93
N SER A 358 -41.68 -26.99 -30.37
CA SER A 358 -42.75 -27.93 -30.71
C SER A 358 -43.63 -28.23 -29.48
N LEU A 359 -43.01 -28.46 -28.33
CA LEU A 359 -43.70 -28.64 -27.05
C LEU A 359 -44.54 -27.41 -26.67
N LEU A 360 -43.98 -26.20 -26.82
CA LEU A 360 -44.68 -24.95 -26.54
C LEU A 360 -45.87 -24.72 -27.49
N GLY A 361 -45.71 -25.11 -28.77
CA GLY A 361 -46.75 -25.06 -29.79
C GLY A 361 -47.90 -26.06 -29.62
N GLY A 362 -47.85 -26.91 -28.58
CA GLY A 362 -48.89 -27.89 -28.26
C GLY A 362 -48.79 -29.20 -29.05
N ALA A 363 -47.64 -29.51 -29.64
CA ALA A 363 -47.40 -30.80 -30.26
C ALA A 363 -47.33 -31.93 -29.21
N ARG A 364 -47.51 -33.19 -29.65
CA ARG A 364 -47.26 -34.35 -28.78
C ARG A 364 -45.79 -34.36 -28.37
N THR A 365 -45.53 -34.53 -27.07
CA THR A 365 -44.17 -34.61 -26.54
C THR A 365 -43.42 -35.76 -27.20
N SER A 366 -42.26 -35.48 -27.81
CA SER A 366 -41.44 -36.52 -28.40
C SER A 366 -40.90 -37.47 -27.31
N PRO A 367 -40.65 -38.77 -27.62
CA PRO A 367 -40.09 -39.71 -26.66
C PRO A 367 -38.82 -39.23 -25.93
N PRO A 368 -37.83 -38.58 -26.59
CA PRO A 368 -36.64 -38.07 -25.90
C PRO A 368 -36.96 -36.93 -24.94
N VAL A 369 -37.81 -35.97 -25.32
CA VAL A 369 -38.22 -34.86 -24.43
C VAL A 369 -39.01 -35.37 -23.24
N HIS A 370 -39.92 -36.32 -23.45
CA HIS A 370 -40.67 -36.95 -22.35
C HIS A 370 -39.74 -37.68 -21.37
N GLN A 371 -38.79 -38.48 -21.89
CA GLN A 371 -37.80 -39.17 -21.07
C GLN A 371 -36.93 -38.18 -20.29
N PHE A 372 -36.49 -37.09 -20.94
CA PHE A 372 -35.68 -36.06 -20.29
C PHE A 372 -36.44 -35.34 -19.17
N LEU A 373 -37.64 -34.83 -19.45
CA LEU A 373 -38.42 -34.04 -18.50
C LEU A 373 -38.87 -34.84 -17.28
N VAL A 374 -39.26 -36.11 -17.47
CA VAL A 374 -39.79 -36.95 -16.39
C VAL A 374 -38.70 -37.74 -15.66
N ASN A 375 -37.77 -38.37 -16.38
CA ASN A 375 -36.82 -39.33 -15.78
C ASN A 375 -35.46 -38.70 -15.44
N THR A 376 -34.95 -37.80 -16.29
CA THR A 376 -33.59 -37.23 -16.12
C THR A 376 -33.59 -35.94 -15.32
N LEU A 377 -34.51 -35.02 -15.61
CA LEU A 377 -34.59 -33.70 -15.00
C LEU A 377 -35.52 -33.70 -13.77
N GLY A 378 -36.80 -34.04 -13.99
CA GLY A 378 -37.84 -34.05 -12.96
C GLY A 378 -38.11 -32.69 -12.30
N GLU A 379 -39.13 -32.62 -11.44
CA GLU A 379 -39.48 -31.38 -10.72
C GLU A 379 -38.34 -30.89 -9.81
N VAL A 380 -37.69 -31.82 -9.10
CA VAL A 380 -36.59 -31.48 -8.17
C VAL A 380 -35.38 -30.91 -8.92
N GLY A 381 -35.05 -31.45 -10.10
CA GLY A 381 -33.96 -30.94 -10.92
C GLY A 381 -34.23 -29.54 -11.44
N VAL A 382 -35.42 -29.28 -12.00
CA VAL A 382 -35.82 -27.93 -12.45
C VAL A 382 -35.75 -26.91 -11.33
N LYS A 383 -36.34 -27.23 -10.17
CA LYS A 383 -36.34 -26.33 -9.00
C LYS A 383 -34.92 -26.05 -8.51
N ARG A 384 -34.04 -27.06 -8.50
CA ARG A 384 -32.63 -26.91 -8.10
C ARG A 384 -31.89 -25.98 -9.05
N ILE A 385 -31.95 -26.20 -10.36
CA ILE A 385 -31.23 -25.39 -11.35
C ILE A 385 -31.77 -23.96 -11.36
N SER A 386 -33.09 -23.79 -11.33
CA SER A 386 -33.75 -22.48 -11.22
C SER A 386 -33.27 -21.71 -9.99
N LYS A 387 -33.15 -22.37 -8.83
CA LYS A 387 -32.64 -21.75 -7.60
C LYS A 387 -31.16 -21.39 -7.70
N VAL A 388 -30.33 -22.21 -8.34
CA VAL A 388 -28.90 -21.93 -8.54
C VAL A 388 -28.70 -20.71 -9.44
N LEU A 389 -29.35 -20.68 -10.61
CA LEU A 389 -29.24 -19.56 -11.57
C LEU A 389 -29.83 -18.26 -11.00
N SER A 390 -31.01 -18.31 -10.38
CA SER A 390 -31.61 -17.12 -9.76
C SER A 390 -30.82 -16.63 -8.54
N GLY A 391 -30.19 -17.56 -7.80
CA GLY A 391 -29.27 -17.23 -6.70
C GLY A 391 -28.04 -16.49 -7.20
N ALA A 392 -27.36 -17.03 -8.23
CA ALA A 392 -26.23 -16.38 -8.87
C ALA A 392 -26.59 -15.01 -9.44
N GLY A 393 -27.72 -14.89 -10.15
CA GLY A 393 -28.19 -13.62 -10.70
C GLY A 393 -28.42 -12.54 -9.64
N LYS A 394 -29.05 -12.89 -8.50
CA LYS A 394 -29.23 -11.97 -7.37
C LYS A 394 -27.91 -11.58 -6.71
N GLU A 395 -26.98 -12.52 -6.59
CA GLU A 395 -25.65 -12.26 -6.04
C GLU A 395 -24.87 -11.29 -6.95
N LEU A 396 -24.88 -11.51 -8.26
CA LEU A 396 -24.29 -10.58 -9.23
C LEU A 396 -24.91 -9.18 -9.12
N GLN A 397 -26.23 -9.07 -9.05
CA GLN A 397 -26.91 -7.77 -8.83
C GLN A 397 -26.44 -7.09 -7.55
N ARG A 398 -26.27 -7.84 -6.46
CA ARG A 398 -25.75 -7.32 -5.18
C ARG A 398 -24.30 -6.85 -5.33
N ILE A 399 -23.43 -7.66 -5.95
CA ILE A 399 -22.03 -7.28 -6.18
C ILE A 399 -21.95 -5.96 -6.96
N VAL A 400 -22.80 -5.79 -7.97
CA VAL A 400 -22.79 -4.56 -8.76
C VAL A 400 -23.24 -3.36 -7.93
N LEU A 401 -24.34 -3.47 -7.19
CA LEU A 401 -24.93 -2.37 -6.44
C LEU A 401 -24.10 -1.96 -5.22
N ASP A 402 -23.49 -2.93 -4.54
CA ASP A 402 -22.78 -2.69 -3.27
C ASP A 402 -21.28 -2.42 -3.47
N HIS A 403 -20.68 -2.92 -4.57
CA HIS A 403 -19.23 -2.85 -4.79
C HIS A 403 -18.85 -2.16 -6.10
N LEU A 404 -19.28 -2.69 -7.25
CA LEU A 404 -18.80 -2.25 -8.56
C LEU A 404 -19.24 -0.81 -8.91
N GLN A 405 -20.55 -0.54 -8.85
CA GLN A 405 -21.10 0.76 -9.24
C GLN A 405 -20.61 1.89 -8.31
N PRO A 406 -20.66 1.75 -6.97
CA PRO A 406 -20.08 2.76 -6.08
C PRO A 406 -18.60 3.01 -6.35
N ALA A 407 -17.82 1.98 -6.68
CA ALA A 407 -16.38 2.13 -6.94
C ALA A 407 -16.15 2.97 -8.19
N VAL A 408 -16.84 2.67 -9.29
CA VAL A 408 -16.75 3.42 -10.55
C VAL A 408 -17.25 4.86 -10.41
N GLU A 409 -18.30 5.11 -9.62
CA GLU A 409 -18.79 6.47 -9.34
C GLU A 409 -17.76 7.31 -8.56
N VAL A 410 -17.12 6.72 -7.54
CA VAL A 410 -16.07 7.40 -6.76
C VAL A 410 -14.83 7.62 -7.62
N ILE A 411 -14.40 6.64 -8.43
CA ILE A 411 -13.32 6.80 -9.41
C ILE A 411 -13.63 7.97 -10.35
N GLY A 412 -14.84 8.03 -10.92
CA GLY A 412 -15.29 9.10 -11.81
C GLY A 412 -15.25 10.48 -11.16
N PHE A 413 -15.60 10.58 -9.89
CA PHE A 413 -15.48 11.82 -9.11
C PHE A 413 -14.00 12.24 -8.94
N ARG A 414 -13.15 11.31 -8.49
CA ARG A 414 -11.73 11.55 -8.19
C ARG A 414 -10.93 11.94 -9.43
N ILE A 415 -11.12 11.21 -10.54
CA ILE A 415 -10.45 11.54 -11.81
C ILE A 415 -10.96 12.88 -12.37
N GLY A 416 -12.22 13.23 -12.13
CA GLY A 416 -12.78 14.53 -12.44
C GLY A 416 -12.13 15.68 -11.66
N GLU A 417 -11.79 15.46 -10.38
CA GLU A 417 -11.01 16.43 -9.59
C GLU A 417 -9.60 16.59 -10.15
N LEU A 418 -8.89 15.48 -10.42
CA LEU A 418 -7.56 15.50 -11.04
C LEU A 418 -7.55 16.20 -12.40
N ARG A 419 -8.57 15.96 -13.22
CA ARG A 419 -8.79 16.69 -14.49
C ARG A 419 -8.92 18.19 -14.23
N GLY A 420 -9.66 18.60 -13.20
CA GLY A 420 -9.75 20.00 -12.77
C GLY A 420 -8.38 20.59 -12.40
N LEU A 421 -7.56 19.83 -11.66
CA LEU A 421 -6.21 20.25 -11.26
C LEU A 421 -5.26 20.39 -12.47
N SER A 422 -5.35 19.48 -13.45
CA SER A 422 -4.51 19.51 -14.66
C SER A 422 -4.66 20.78 -15.50
N ARG A 423 -5.85 21.41 -15.46
CA ARG A 423 -6.12 22.69 -16.13
C ARG A 423 -5.36 23.85 -15.49
N TRP A 424 -4.96 23.72 -14.23
CA TRP A 424 -4.12 24.72 -13.57
C TRP A 424 -2.64 24.49 -13.89
N ARG A 425 -2.27 24.80 -15.15
CA ARG A 425 -0.94 24.54 -15.70
C ARG A 425 0.20 25.14 -14.86
N ALA A 426 0.02 26.34 -14.30
CA ALA A 426 1.05 26.99 -13.47
C ALA A 426 1.48 26.17 -12.23
N ARG A 427 0.59 25.31 -11.70
CA ARG A 427 0.87 24.47 -10.53
C ARG A 427 1.18 23.02 -10.92
N TYR A 428 0.33 22.41 -11.76
CA TYR A 428 0.36 20.96 -12.00
C TYR A 428 1.10 20.54 -13.27
N HIS A 429 1.33 21.43 -14.24
CA HIS A 429 2.11 21.08 -15.44
C HIS A 429 3.56 20.73 -15.06
N GLY A 430 4.13 21.43 -14.08
CA GLY A 430 5.48 21.18 -13.59
C GLY A 430 5.68 19.82 -12.93
N ILE A 431 4.62 19.16 -12.46
CA ILE A 431 4.72 17.80 -11.90
C ILE A 431 4.32 16.72 -12.91
N GLY A 432 4.03 17.08 -14.17
CA GLY A 432 3.70 16.12 -15.22
C GLY A 432 2.22 15.75 -15.35
N LEU A 433 1.31 16.50 -14.72
CA LEU A 433 -0.12 16.23 -14.84
C LEU A 433 -0.65 16.75 -16.19
N ASP A 434 -0.88 15.83 -17.13
CA ASP A 434 -1.32 16.18 -18.49
C ASP A 434 -2.84 16.26 -18.62
N GLU A 435 -3.33 17.35 -19.23
CA GLU A 435 -4.76 17.60 -19.40
C GLU A 435 -5.40 16.64 -20.42
N SER A 436 -4.69 16.30 -21.51
CA SER A 436 -5.24 15.45 -22.56
C SER A 436 -5.41 14.00 -22.10
N LEU A 437 -4.42 13.47 -21.38
CA LEU A 437 -4.48 12.13 -20.80
C LEU A 437 -5.58 12.05 -19.73
N LEU A 438 -5.72 13.07 -18.87
CA LEU A 438 -6.79 13.08 -17.87
C LEU A 438 -8.19 13.29 -18.47
N ASN A 439 -8.31 14.00 -19.58
CA ASN A 439 -9.57 14.05 -20.33
C ASN A 439 -9.96 12.66 -20.85
N ASN A 440 -9.02 11.94 -21.47
CA ASN A 440 -9.24 10.56 -21.94
C ASN A 440 -9.56 9.62 -20.76
N ALA A 441 -8.81 9.67 -19.67
CA ALA A 441 -9.07 8.88 -18.46
C ALA A 441 -10.47 9.14 -17.87
N THR A 442 -10.89 10.42 -17.82
CA THR A 442 -12.24 10.78 -17.35
C THR A 442 -13.33 10.23 -18.27
N GLU A 443 -13.08 10.25 -19.57
CA GLU A 443 -13.98 9.67 -20.57
C GLU A 443 -14.12 8.16 -20.42
N LYS A 444 -13.00 7.43 -20.28
CA LYS A 444 -13.03 5.97 -20.06
C LYS A 444 -13.71 5.58 -18.75
N ALA A 445 -13.51 6.34 -17.67
CA ALA A 445 -14.25 6.14 -16.42
C ALA A 445 -15.77 6.34 -16.62
N GLY A 446 -16.17 7.34 -17.40
CA GLY A 446 -17.57 7.59 -17.78
C GLY A 446 -18.17 6.45 -18.62
N MET A 447 -17.42 5.94 -19.60
CA MET A 447 -17.84 4.82 -20.44
C MET A 447 -18.00 3.53 -19.63
N LEU A 448 -17.11 3.27 -18.68
CA LEU A 448 -17.25 2.15 -17.77
C LEU A 448 -18.55 2.24 -16.96
N LEU A 449 -18.88 3.42 -16.43
CA LEU A 449 -20.14 3.62 -15.69
C LEU A 449 -21.38 3.31 -16.56
N VAL A 450 -21.36 3.73 -17.82
CA VAL A 450 -22.43 3.41 -18.78
C VAL A 450 -22.52 1.89 -19.03
N GLN A 451 -21.38 1.19 -19.14
CA GLN A 451 -21.38 -0.27 -19.28
C GLN A 451 -21.87 -0.99 -18.03
N VAL A 452 -21.59 -0.49 -16.82
CA VAL A 452 -22.11 -1.07 -15.58
C VAL A 452 -23.64 -1.02 -15.56
N GLU A 453 -24.23 0.12 -15.93
CA GLU A 453 -25.68 0.28 -16.04
C GLU A 453 -26.28 -0.61 -17.14
N ARG A 454 -25.62 -0.72 -18.30
CA ARG A 454 -26.02 -1.64 -19.37
C ARG A 454 -26.01 -3.09 -18.88
N PHE A 455 -24.92 -3.51 -18.25
CA PHE A 455 -24.76 -4.87 -17.71
C PHE A 455 -25.87 -5.20 -16.72
N MET A 456 -26.21 -4.29 -15.80
CA MET A 456 -27.30 -4.50 -14.84
C MET A 456 -28.65 -4.74 -15.49
N ARG A 457 -28.94 -4.02 -16.58
CA ARG A 457 -30.18 -4.21 -17.35
C ARG A 457 -30.21 -5.54 -18.08
N VAL A 458 -29.09 -5.91 -18.74
CA VAL A 458 -28.95 -7.21 -19.43
C VAL A 458 -29.09 -8.35 -18.42
N LEU A 459 -28.36 -8.30 -17.31
CA LEU A 459 -28.43 -9.30 -16.24
C LEU A 459 -29.87 -9.46 -15.73
N SER A 460 -30.56 -8.35 -15.46
CA SER A 460 -31.95 -8.39 -14.98
C SER A 460 -32.90 -9.02 -16.00
N SER A 461 -32.73 -8.71 -17.28
CA SER A 461 -33.50 -9.32 -18.37
C SER A 461 -33.23 -10.82 -18.47
N VAL A 462 -31.96 -11.23 -18.49
CA VAL A 462 -31.56 -12.65 -18.60
C VAL A 462 -32.11 -13.47 -17.42
N VAL A 463 -31.95 -12.99 -16.18
CA VAL A 463 -32.48 -13.67 -14.99
C VAL A 463 -34.00 -13.81 -15.06
N GLN A 464 -34.70 -12.79 -15.56
CA GLN A 464 -36.15 -12.85 -15.76
C GLN A 464 -36.54 -13.88 -16.83
N GLN A 465 -35.81 -13.97 -17.94
CA GLN A 465 -36.07 -14.92 -19.02
C GLN A 465 -35.86 -16.37 -18.56
N TYR A 466 -34.76 -16.66 -17.85
CA TYR A 466 -34.55 -17.98 -17.25
C TYR A 466 -35.66 -18.34 -16.25
N SER A 467 -36.06 -17.40 -15.39
CA SER A 467 -37.17 -17.62 -14.45
C SER A 467 -38.48 -17.97 -15.18
N ASN A 468 -38.81 -17.25 -16.25
CA ASN A 468 -39.98 -17.50 -17.07
C ASN A 468 -39.92 -18.89 -17.75
N PHE A 469 -38.76 -19.25 -18.32
CA PHE A 469 -38.52 -20.56 -18.91
C PHE A 469 -38.69 -21.71 -17.91
N PHE A 470 -38.10 -21.61 -16.71
CA PHE A 470 -38.25 -22.66 -15.71
C PHE A 470 -39.67 -22.78 -15.13
N ASN A 471 -40.41 -21.66 -15.02
CA ASN A 471 -41.82 -21.70 -14.63
C ASN A 471 -42.68 -22.43 -15.68
N TRP A 472 -42.42 -22.18 -16.96
CA TRP A 472 -43.05 -22.92 -18.06
C TRP A 472 -42.69 -24.41 -18.02
N LEU A 473 -41.39 -24.73 -17.91
CA LEU A 473 -40.89 -26.10 -17.91
C LEU A 473 -41.46 -26.92 -16.74
N LEU A 474 -41.54 -26.31 -15.55
CA LEU A 474 -42.15 -26.92 -14.37
C LEU A 474 -43.64 -27.22 -14.60
N LYS A 475 -44.36 -26.33 -15.28
CA LYS A 475 -45.76 -26.58 -15.66
C LYS A 475 -45.90 -27.74 -16.64
N CYS A 476 -45.00 -27.85 -17.63
CA CYS A 476 -44.96 -29.00 -18.54
C CYS A 476 -44.74 -30.32 -17.79
N ILE A 477 -43.80 -30.36 -16.84
CA ILE A 477 -43.52 -31.56 -16.04
C ILE A 477 -44.76 -31.98 -15.23
N LYS A 478 -45.43 -31.04 -14.56
CA LYS A 478 -46.65 -31.37 -13.78
C LYS A 478 -47.80 -31.88 -14.65
N LEU A 479 -47.97 -31.30 -15.85
CA LEU A 479 -48.96 -31.77 -16.80
C LEU A 479 -48.67 -33.20 -17.29
N LEU A 480 -47.40 -33.51 -17.58
CA LEU A 480 -46.99 -34.87 -17.98
C LEU A 480 -47.19 -35.89 -16.85
N MET A 481 -46.99 -35.47 -15.59
CA MET A 481 -47.19 -36.31 -14.41
C MET A 481 -48.66 -36.39 -13.93
N SER A 482 -49.60 -35.71 -14.62
CA SER A 482 -51.01 -35.60 -14.22
C SER A 482 -51.22 -35.00 -12.81
N GLU A 483 -50.32 -34.12 -12.38
CA GLU A 483 -50.40 -33.41 -11.10
C GLU A 483 -51.11 -32.06 -11.22
N PRO A 484 -51.81 -31.58 -10.18
CA PRO A 484 -52.49 -30.28 -10.21
C PRO A 484 -51.50 -29.12 -10.40
N SER A 485 -51.82 -28.23 -11.34
CA SER A 485 -50.96 -27.10 -11.75
C SER A 485 -51.41 -25.74 -11.20
N ASP A 486 -52.47 -25.70 -10.38
CA ASP A 486 -53.16 -24.49 -9.92
C ASP A 486 -52.33 -23.58 -8.99
N GLN A 487 -51.17 -24.04 -8.50
CA GLN A 487 -50.27 -23.28 -7.61
C GLN A 487 -49.02 -22.72 -8.30
N LEU A 488 -48.89 -22.85 -9.62
CA LEU A 488 -47.69 -22.41 -10.35
C LEU A 488 -47.75 -20.92 -10.73
N LEU A 489 -46.58 -20.29 -10.76
CA LEU A 489 -46.43 -18.91 -11.26
C LEU A 489 -46.82 -18.84 -12.74
N PRO A 490 -47.51 -17.76 -13.18
CA PRO A 490 -47.81 -17.55 -14.59
C PRO A 490 -46.51 -17.37 -15.39
N TYR A 491 -46.53 -17.83 -16.64
CA TYR A 491 -45.44 -17.63 -17.61
C TYR A 491 -45.96 -16.94 -18.87
N SER A 492 -45.09 -16.19 -19.55
CA SER A 492 -45.37 -15.64 -20.88
C SER A 492 -44.79 -16.54 -21.96
N SER A 493 -45.62 -16.98 -22.90
CA SER A 493 -45.18 -17.80 -24.04
C SER A 493 -44.24 -17.05 -24.98
N GLU A 494 -44.45 -15.74 -25.17
CA GLU A 494 -43.59 -14.89 -26.01
C GLU A 494 -42.16 -14.85 -25.48
N LEU A 495 -42.01 -14.69 -24.16
CA LEU A 495 -40.71 -14.71 -23.49
C LEU A 495 -40.03 -16.08 -23.57
N VAL A 496 -40.79 -17.19 -23.54
CA VAL A 496 -40.22 -18.52 -23.75
C VAL A 496 -39.68 -18.68 -25.17
N ILE A 497 -40.40 -18.19 -26.19
CA ILE A 497 -39.94 -18.23 -27.59
C ILE A 497 -38.63 -17.44 -27.74
N ILE A 498 -38.58 -16.24 -27.17
CA ILE A 498 -37.38 -15.39 -27.15
C ILE A 498 -36.21 -16.12 -26.48
N PHE A 499 -36.45 -16.70 -25.31
CA PHE A 499 -35.43 -17.46 -24.59
C PHE A 499 -34.88 -18.62 -25.43
N LEU A 500 -35.77 -19.45 -26.01
CA LEU A 500 -35.36 -20.62 -26.80
C LEU A 500 -34.58 -20.24 -28.05
N LYS A 501 -34.92 -19.13 -28.71
CA LYS A 501 -34.20 -18.67 -29.90
C LYS A 501 -32.84 -18.04 -29.60
N PHE A 502 -32.73 -17.30 -28.49
CA PHE A 502 -31.61 -16.37 -28.30
C PHE A 502 -30.76 -16.63 -27.07
N LEU A 503 -31.27 -17.30 -26.04
CA LEU A 503 -30.60 -17.48 -24.75
C LEU A 503 -30.38 -18.95 -24.36
N TYR A 504 -30.91 -19.90 -25.11
CA TYR A 504 -30.77 -21.32 -24.78
C TYR A 504 -29.31 -21.81 -24.95
N GLU A 505 -28.69 -21.51 -26.10
CA GLU A 505 -27.28 -21.82 -26.38
C GLU A 505 -26.33 -20.63 -26.13
N GLN A 506 -26.84 -19.40 -25.99
CA GLN A 506 -26.01 -18.21 -25.81
C GLN A 506 -26.01 -17.71 -24.36
N ASP A 507 -24.84 -17.28 -23.89
CA ASP A 507 -24.66 -16.68 -22.58
C ASP A 507 -24.17 -15.23 -22.69
N PRO A 508 -25.08 -14.25 -22.83
CA PRO A 508 -24.70 -12.85 -22.96
C PRO A 508 -24.09 -12.27 -21.67
N VAL A 509 -24.38 -12.85 -20.49
CA VAL A 509 -23.81 -12.37 -19.22
C VAL A 509 -22.34 -12.73 -19.15
N LYS A 510 -21.98 -13.97 -19.51
CA LYS A 510 -20.58 -14.40 -19.60
C LYS A 510 -19.80 -13.59 -20.63
N GLN A 511 -20.37 -13.37 -21.82
CA GLN A 511 -19.73 -12.55 -22.86
C GLN A 511 -19.40 -11.13 -22.40
N LEU A 512 -20.25 -10.51 -21.57
CA LEU A 512 -20.00 -9.16 -21.05
C LEU A 512 -18.91 -9.13 -19.96
N LEU A 513 -18.73 -10.23 -19.22
CA LEU A 513 -17.80 -10.33 -18.09
C LEU A 513 -16.42 -10.89 -18.45
N GLU A 514 -16.33 -11.75 -19.46
CA GLU A 514 -15.07 -12.36 -19.86
C GLU A 514 -14.17 -11.42 -20.66
N ILE A 515 -12.87 -11.53 -20.38
CA ILE A 515 -11.81 -10.94 -21.18
C ILE A 515 -11.47 -11.96 -22.28
N SER A 516 -12.06 -11.82 -23.48
CA SER A 516 -11.60 -12.59 -24.63
C SER A 516 -10.38 -11.92 -25.29
N GLU A 517 -9.39 -12.72 -25.67
CA GLU A 517 -8.27 -12.27 -26.52
C GLU A 517 -8.70 -12.00 -27.97
N THR A 518 -9.81 -12.62 -28.40
CA THR A 518 -10.46 -12.33 -29.66
C THR A 518 -11.32 -11.07 -29.51
N GLU A 519 -11.14 -10.10 -30.42
CA GLU A 519 -11.95 -8.88 -30.51
C GLU A 519 -13.40 -9.24 -30.84
N TYR A 520 -14.16 -9.66 -29.83
CA TYR A 520 -15.59 -9.82 -29.94
C TYR A 520 -16.22 -8.44 -29.87
N GLU A 521 -16.52 -7.87 -31.04
CA GLU A 521 -17.39 -6.69 -31.11
C GLU A 521 -18.84 -7.14 -31.02
N VAL A 522 -19.57 -6.57 -30.05
CA VAL A 522 -21.02 -6.69 -30.00
C VAL A 522 -21.57 -6.05 -31.27
N GLU A 523 -22.25 -6.83 -32.11
CA GLU A 523 -22.93 -6.32 -33.30
C GLU A 523 -24.01 -5.32 -32.87
N ILE A 524 -23.93 -4.10 -33.40
CA ILE A 524 -24.92 -3.04 -33.18
C ILE A 524 -25.40 -2.56 -34.53
N ASP A 525 -26.69 -2.30 -34.58
CA ASP A 525 -27.33 -1.75 -35.75
C ASP A 525 -26.82 -0.36 -36.13
N LEU A 526 -26.87 -0.10 -37.43
CA LEU A 526 -26.42 1.15 -38.02
C LEU A 526 -27.21 2.36 -37.49
N GLU A 527 -28.51 2.21 -37.22
CA GLU A 527 -29.37 3.31 -36.77
C GLU A 527 -29.01 3.77 -35.35
N THR A 528 -28.73 2.83 -34.44
CA THR A 528 -28.27 3.14 -33.10
C THR A 528 -26.88 3.77 -33.12
N MET A 529 -25.97 3.28 -33.96
CA MET A 529 -24.64 3.88 -34.11
C MET A 529 -24.72 5.32 -34.67
N GLU A 530 -25.65 5.59 -35.59
CA GLU A 530 -25.91 6.95 -36.08
C GLU A 530 -26.42 7.86 -34.97
N ARG A 531 -27.39 7.40 -34.17
CA ARG A 531 -27.87 8.17 -33.00
C ARG A 531 -26.76 8.45 -31.99
N VAL A 532 -25.86 7.49 -31.73
CA VAL A 532 -24.71 7.70 -30.84
C VAL A 532 -23.78 8.78 -31.41
N ARG A 533 -23.53 8.79 -32.72
CA ARG A 533 -22.72 9.84 -33.37
C ARG A 533 -23.39 11.21 -33.32
N GLU A 534 -24.72 11.28 -33.42
CA GLU A 534 -25.46 12.53 -33.26
C GLU A 534 -25.34 13.07 -31.82
N LEU A 535 -25.33 12.20 -30.80
CA LEU A 535 -25.15 12.62 -29.40
C LEU A 535 -23.82 13.33 -29.17
N VAL A 536 -22.75 12.95 -29.87
CA VAL A 536 -21.44 13.64 -29.80
C VAL A 536 -21.57 15.11 -30.23
N GLN A 537 -22.46 15.43 -31.17
CA GLN A 537 -22.70 16.81 -31.64
C GLN A 537 -23.34 17.69 -30.57
N PHE A 538 -24.06 17.10 -29.61
CA PHE A 538 -24.63 17.82 -28.47
C PHE A 538 -23.62 18.04 -27.32
N GLY A 539 -22.39 17.55 -27.49
CA GLY A 539 -21.31 17.62 -26.51
C GLY A 539 -21.37 16.47 -25.50
N GLY A 540 -20.20 16.06 -25.00
CA GLY A 540 -20.09 14.93 -24.07
C GLY A 540 -18.84 14.10 -24.36
N PHE A 541 -18.99 12.78 -24.21
CA PHE A 541 -17.96 11.81 -24.57
C PHE A 541 -17.87 11.68 -26.10
N LEU A 542 -16.64 11.64 -26.61
CA LEU A 542 -16.27 11.49 -28.01
C LEU A 542 -16.23 10.01 -28.45
N ASP A 543 -16.08 9.08 -27.51
CA ASP A 543 -16.05 7.65 -27.80
C ASP A 543 -17.42 7.17 -28.28
N THR A 544 -17.52 6.79 -29.56
CA THR A 544 -18.74 6.24 -30.18
C THR A 544 -18.74 4.71 -30.23
N GLU A 545 -17.61 4.08 -29.97
CA GLU A 545 -17.41 2.64 -30.11
C GLU A 545 -17.65 1.89 -28.80
N TYR A 546 -17.89 2.61 -27.70
CA TYR A 546 -18.21 2.02 -26.41
C TYR A 546 -19.31 0.95 -26.45
N PRO A 547 -20.42 1.07 -27.22
CA PRO A 547 -21.48 0.08 -27.09
C PRO A 547 -21.09 -1.26 -27.75
N ARG A 548 -20.12 -1.28 -28.67
CA ARG A 548 -19.58 -2.52 -29.26
C ARG A 548 -18.68 -3.30 -28.31
N ARG A 549 -18.24 -2.70 -27.20
CA ARG A 549 -17.31 -3.31 -26.27
C ARG A 549 -18.03 -3.89 -25.06
N THR A 550 -17.40 -4.90 -24.47
CA THR A 550 -17.85 -5.56 -23.24
C THR A 550 -17.49 -4.72 -22.01
N LEU A 551 -18.11 -5.04 -20.87
CA LEU A 551 -17.80 -4.39 -19.59
C LEU A 551 -16.32 -4.62 -19.22
N ALA A 552 -15.82 -5.84 -19.41
CA ALA A 552 -14.44 -6.18 -19.17
C ALA A 552 -13.45 -5.40 -20.08
N LYS A 553 -13.79 -5.22 -21.37
CA LYS A 553 -12.96 -4.46 -22.30
C LYS A 553 -12.90 -2.97 -21.95
N GLU A 554 -14.03 -2.37 -21.58
CA GLU A 554 -14.05 -0.98 -21.12
C GLU A 554 -13.27 -0.78 -19.82
N PHE A 555 -13.32 -1.75 -18.90
CA PHE A 555 -12.49 -1.73 -17.70
C PHE A 555 -10.99 -1.73 -18.04
N GLN A 556 -10.55 -2.57 -18.99
CA GLN A 556 -9.16 -2.59 -19.45
C GLN A 556 -8.72 -1.26 -20.08
N LEU A 557 -9.56 -0.64 -20.91
CA LEU A 557 -9.26 0.65 -21.52
C LEU A 557 -9.14 1.76 -20.47
N MET A 558 -10.02 1.75 -19.46
CA MET A 558 -9.91 2.65 -18.32
C MET A 558 -8.60 2.43 -17.57
N GLU A 559 -8.26 1.19 -17.23
CA GLU A 559 -7.03 0.86 -16.50
C GLU A 559 -5.77 1.32 -17.27
N LEU A 560 -5.71 1.07 -18.57
CA LEU A 560 -4.61 1.53 -19.43
C LEU A 560 -4.51 3.06 -19.45
N SER A 561 -5.64 3.76 -19.60
CA SER A 561 -5.66 5.23 -19.59
C SER A 561 -5.19 5.83 -18.26
N PHE A 562 -5.50 5.17 -17.13
CA PHE A 562 -5.03 5.59 -15.81
C PHE A 562 -3.53 5.36 -15.66
N LYS A 563 -3.02 4.21 -16.10
CA LYS A 563 -1.58 3.93 -16.11
C LYS A 563 -0.82 4.97 -16.92
N GLU A 564 -1.29 5.30 -18.12
CA GLU A 564 -0.69 6.35 -18.95
C GLU A 564 -0.72 7.73 -18.28
N ALA A 565 -1.86 8.12 -17.69
CA ALA A 565 -2.02 9.41 -17.01
C ALA A 565 -1.09 9.54 -15.79
N PHE A 566 -0.93 8.48 -14.99
CA PHE A 566 -0.07 8.48 -13.80
C PHE A 566 1.41 8.21 -14.09
N GLN A 567 1.74 7.63 -15.26
CA GLN A 567 3.11 7.49 -15.73
C GLN A 567 3.77 8.84 -16.07
N MET A 568 2.98 9.84 -16.48
CA MET A 568 3.52 11.17 -16.82
C MET A 568 4.10 11.91 -15.62
N PRO A 569 3.43 11.98 -14.45
CA PRO A 569 4.07 12.47 -13.23
C PRO A 569 5.33 11.70 -12.86
N PHE A 570 5.26 10.37 -12.91
CA PHE A 570 6.40 9.50 -12.62
C PHE A 570 7.63 9.84 -13.49
N THR A 571 7.45 9.93 -14.80
CA THR A 571 8.54 10.23 -15.74
C THR A 571 9.04 11.67 -15.64
N THR A 572 8.14 12.63 -15.42
CA THR A 572 8.48 14.05 -15.31
C THR A 572 9.34 14.32 -14.07
N ILE A 573 8.99 13.72 -12.93
CA ILE A 573 9.72 13.88 -11.67
C ILE A 573 11.05 13.14 -11.74
N SER A 574 11.06 11.92 -12.30
CA SER A 574 12.30 11.16 -12.54
C SER A 574 13.34 11.96 -13.33
N ARG A 575 12.90 12.73 -14.34
CA ARG A 575 13.78 13.58 -15.15
C ARG A 575 14.27 14.85 -14.43
N LYS A 576 13.58 15.27 -13.38
CA LYS A 576 13.92 16.47 -12.60
C LYS A 576 14.92 16.18 -11.48
N ILE A 577 15.04 14.93 -11.07
CA ILE A 577 16.02 14.52 -10.07
C ILE A 577 17.36 14.34 -10.80
N LEU A 578 18.27 15.27 -10.55
CA LEU A 578 19.59 15.33 -11.18
C LEU A 578 20.67 15.22 -10.12
N CYS A 579 21.82 14.68 -10.50
CA CYS A 579 23.01 14.72 -9.65
C CYS A 579 23.58 16.14 -9.65
N GLU A 580 23.72 16.75 -8.47
CA GLU A 580 24.33 18.07 -8.28
C GLU A 580 25.83 17.96 -8.08
N ASP A 581 26.26 17.01 -7.26
CA ASP A 581 27.65 16.90 -6.84
C ASP A 581 28.06 15.43 -6.61
N ILE A 582 29.36 15.17 -6.78
CA ILE A 582 30.01 13.90 -6.52
C ILE A 582 31.30 14.12 -5.75
N LEU A 583 31.44 13.41 -4.63
CA LEU A 583 32.63 13.39 -3.81
C LEU A 583 33.26 11.98 -3.83
N PRO A 584 34.36 11.78 -4.58
CA PRO A 584 35.18 10.58 -4.48
C PRO A 584 35.86 10.51 -3.10
N LEU A 585 35.56 9.46 -2.33
CA LEU A 585 36.05 9.31 -0.95
C LEU A 585 37.42 8.62 -0.94
N PHE A 586 37.46 7.31 -1.22
CA PHE A 586 38.70 6.51 -1.25
C PHE A 586 38.61 5.34 -2.26
N PRO A 587 39.75 4.87 -2.80
CA PRO A 587 39.80 3.71 -3.67
C PRO A 587 39.56 2.41 -2.89
N LEU A 588 38.84 1.46 -3.49
CA LEU A 588 38.58 0.13 -2.94
C LEU A 588 39.42 -0.90 -3.73
N PRO A 589 40.13 -1.83 -3.05
CA PRO A 589 40.88 -2.88 -3.73
C PRO A 589 39.94 -3.74 -4.59
N SER A 590 40.37 -4.08 -5.80
CA SER A 590 39.60 -4.94 -6.71
C SER A 590 39.55 -6.38 -6.17
N LEU A 591 38.56 -6.71 -5.35
CA LEU A 591 38.43 -8.05 -4.76
C LEU A 591 37.98 -9.12 -5.79
N PRO A 592 38.36 -10.40 -5.61
CA PRO A 592 37.84 -11.50 -6.42
C PRO A 592 36.32 -11.65 -6.24
N LYS A 593 35.63 -12.02 -7.34
CA LYS A 593 34.15 -12.13 -7.47
C LYS A 593 33.46 -13.16 -6.54
N SER A 594 34.11 -13.66 -5.48
CA SER A 594 33.63 -14.79 -4.66
C SER A 594 33.52 -14.50 -3.15
N SER A 595 33.83 -13.29 -2.69
CA SER A 595 33.68 -12.92 -1.27
C SER A 595 32.50 -11.97 -1.11
N SER A 596 31.61 -12.32 -0.18
CA SER A 596 30.46 -11.52 0.26
C SER A 596 30.81 -10.05 0.38
N SER A 597 29.98 -9.19 -0.22
CA SER A 597 29.99 -7.72 -0.08
C SER A 597 30.48 -7.27 1.29
N MET A 598 31.68 -6.71 1.36
CA MET A 598 32.21 -6.08 2.57
C MET A 598 31.22 -4.98 2.99
N ARG A 599 30.50 -5.18 4.11
CA ARG A 599 29.63 -4.14 4.67
C ARG A 599 30.54 -3.12 5.34
N ILE A 600 30.67 -1.95 4.73
CA ILE A 600 31.33 -0.81 5.36
C ILE A 600 30.28 -0.18 6.29
N PRO A 601 30.53 -0.08 7.61
CA PRO A 601 29.68 0.69 8.51
C PRO A 601 29.57 2.13 7.98
N THR A 602 28.36 2.52 7.61
CA THR A 602 28.05 3.84 7.04
C THR A 602 26.79 4.38 7.69
N SER A 603 26.85 5.64 8.12
CA SER A 603 25.69 6.39 8.57
C SER A 603 25.70 7.78 7.96
N VAL A 604 24.56 8.19 7.43
CA VAL A 604 24.33 9.53 6.90
C VAL A 604 23.20 10.12 7.70
N SER A 605 23.41 11.31 8.25
CA SER A 605 22.46 12.02 9.08
C SER A 605 22.34 13.49 8.68
N TYR A 606 21.25 14.11 9.10
CA TYR A 606 20.95 15.52 8.85
C TYR A 606 20.59 16.19 10.18
N TYR A 607 21.25 17.31 10.48
CA TYR A 607 21.01 18.09 11.69
C TYR A 607 20.63 19.52 11.35
N GLU A 608 19.87 20.15 12.24
CA GLU A 608 19.59 21.56 12.17
C GLU A 608 20.75 22.35 12.79
N ASP A 609 21.29 23.33 12.05
CA ASP A 609 22.33 24.19 12.57
C ASP A 609 21.72 25.22 13.53
N SER A 610 21.97 25.03 14.83
CA SER A 610 21.53 25.94 15.88
C SER A 610 22.47 27.13 16.09
N SER A 611 23.61 27.19 15.38
CA SER A 611 24.66 28.20 15.63
C SER A 611 24.31 29.62 15.15
N GLU A 612 23.32 29.80 14.27
CA GLU A 612 22.88 31.13 13.77
C GLU A 612 21.56 31.67 14.39
N ALA A 613 21.05 31.08 15.48
CA ALA A 613 19.81 31.53 16.14
C ALA A 613 19.86 32.97 16.74
N SER A 614 20.96 33.70 16.56
CA SER A 614 21.17 35.06 17.09
C SER A 614 20.92 36.21 16.10
N LEU A 615 20.58 35.94 14.83
CA LEU A 615 20.38 36.99 13.81
C LEU A 615 18.94 37.06 13.26
N SER A 616 18.12 37.87 13.93
CA SER A 616 16.83 38.47 13.49
C SER A 616 15.73 37.58 12.86
N PRO A 617 14.45 37.73 13.27
CA PRO A 617 13.34 36.91 12.79
C PRO A 617 12.80 37.43 11.45
N GLN A 618 13.52 37.20 10.34
CA GLN A 618 12.96 37.33 8.99
C GLN A 618 13.45 36.21 8.07
N THR A 619 12.56 35.21 7.85
CA THR A 619 12.58 34.28 6.69
C THR A 619 13.94 33.76 6.25
N VAL A 620 14.66 33.09 7.15
CA VAL A 620 15.78 32.21 6.76
C VAL A 620 15.26 30.78 6.85
N PRO A 621 15.35 29.95 5.78
CA PRO A 621 15.04 28.53 5.91
C PRO A 621 16.05 27.91 6.90
N ASN A 622 15.57 27.11 7.86
CA ASN A 622 16.43 26.42 8.82
C ASN A 622 17.54 25.69 8.07
N GLN A 623 18.80 26.03 8.36
CA GLN A 623 19.95 25.51 7.63
C GLN A 623 20.25 24.12 8.18
N PHE A 624 19.99 23.07 7.40
CA PHE A 624 20.37 21.71 7.78
C PHE A 624 21.80 21.40 7.32
N ILE A 625 22.61 20.86 8.23
CA ILE A 625 23.95 20.32 7.94
C ILE A 625 23.85 18.81 7.85
N ASP A 626 24.33 18.26 6.75
CA ASP A 626 24.50 16.83 6.55
C ASP A 626 25.82 16.34 7.15
N TYR A 627 25.79 15.16 7.76
CA TYR A 627 26.96 14.46 8.25
C TYR A 627 26.97 13.06 7.63
N ALA A 628 28.07 12.69 6.99
CA ALA A 628 28.32 11.36 6.48
C ALA A 628 29.49 10.76 7.27
N SER A 629 29.23 9.66 7.97
CA SER A 629 30.19 8.93 8.78
C SER A 629 30.39 7.53 8.21
N PHE A 630 31.64 7.13 8.03
CA PHE A 630 31.97 5.83 7.45
C PHE A 630 33.33 5.33 7.90
N GLN A 631 33.44 4.00 8.02
CA GLN A 631 34.73 3.36 8.30
C GLN A 631 35.60 3.37 7.03
N VAL A 632 36.88 3.74 7.19
CA VAL A 632 37.87 3.71 6.13
C VAL A 632 38.62 2.39 6.22
N PRO A 633 38.70 1.58 5.14
CA PRO A 633 39.52 0.37 5.13
C PRO A 633 41.00 0.68 5.36
N ASP A 634 41.67 -0.17 6.13
CA ASP A 634 43.08 0.01 6.54
C ASP A 634 44.03 0.12 5.33
N GLU A 635 43.68 -0.50 4.20
CA GLU A 635 44.47 -0.47 2.96
C GLU A 635 44.45 0.90 2.24
N CYS A 636 43.63 1.86 2.69
CA CYS A 636 43.50 3.17 2.03
C CYS A 636 44.63 4.15 2.37
N PHE A 637 45.27 4.00 3.53
CA PHE A 637 46.38 4.84 3.97
C PHE A 637 47.60 3.96 4.25
N SER A 638 48.79 4.40 3.86
CA SER A 638 50.03 3.66 4.15
C SER A 638 50.48 3.78 5.61
N ASP A 639 50.02 4.83 6.31
CA ASP A 639 50.61 5.29 7.57
C ASP A 639 49.62 5.26 8.75
N ILE A 640 48.31 5.10 8.49
CA ILE A 640 47.24 5.20 9.50
C ILE A 640 46.19 4.11 9.26
N GLU A 641 46.05 3.19 10.21
CA GLU A 641 45.06 2.11 10.16
C GLU A 641 43.85 2.44 11.08
N ASN A 642 42.74 1.72 10.92
CA ASN A 642 41.58 1.72 11.81
C ASN A 642 40.94 3.10 12.04
N CYS A 643 40.52 3.74 10.94
CA CYS A 643 39.96 5.08 10.97
C CYS A 643 38.47 5.16 10.63
N ILE A 644 37.78 6.11 11.28
CA ILE A 644 36.41 6.52 10.96
C ILE A 644 36.48 7.94 10.39
N CYS A 645 35.95 8.15 9.19
CA CYS A 645 35.86 9.47 8.60
C CYS A 645 34.47 10.06 8.86
N ILE A 646 34.42 11.32 9.29
CA ILE A 646 33.18 12.10 9.39
C ILE A 646 33.32 13.31 8.49
N VAL A 647 32.43 13.43 7.52
CA VAL A 647 32.35 14.54 6.58
C VAL A 647 31.06 15.31 6.86
N ARG A 648 31.12 16.64 6.90
CA ARG A 648 29.95 17.49 7.07
C ARG A 648 29.87 18.61 6.03
N GLY A 649 28.66 19.07 5.77
CA GLY A 649 28.43 20.20 4.86
C GLY A 649 28.70 19.86 3.40
N PHE A 650 28.37 18.63 2.96
CA PHE A 650 28.37 18.29 1.54
C PHE A 650 27.17 18.95 0.83
N MET A 651 26.11 19.27 1.56
CA MET A 651 24.98 20.07 1.09
C MET A 651 25.40 21.49 0.66
N HIS A 652 25.36 21.77 -0.65
CA HIS A 652 25.69 23.07 -1.24
C HIS A 652 24.44 23.93 -1.50
N ASP A 653 24.17 25.00 -0.74
CA ASP A 653 23.22 26.02 -1.24
C ASP A 653 23.96 27.08 -2.10
N SER A 654 23.47 27.30 -3.32
CA SER A 654 23.98 28.36 -4.22
C SER A 654 23.83 29.76 -3.60
N HIS A 655 22.94 29.92 -2.63
CA HIS A 655 22.80 31.13 -1.83
C HIS A 655 23.93 31.34 -0.79
N CYS A 656 24.57 30.27 -0.29
CA CYS A 656 25.63 30.35 0.71
C CYS A 656 26.96 30.88 0.14
N LEU A 657 27.21 30.70 -1.16
CA LEU A 657 28.35 31.30 -1.88
C LEU A 657 28.38 32.83 -1.80
N LYS A 658 27.21 33.48 -1.67
CA LYS A 658 27.12 34.95 -1.53
C LYS A 658 27.39 35.44 -0.10
N LYS A 659 27.44 34.55 0.89
CA LYS A 659 27.62 34.88 2.31
C LYS A 659 28.88 34.28 2.96
N GLY A 660 29.63 33.42 2.26
CA GLY A 660 30.92 32.92 2.75
C GLY A 660 30.85 31.81 3.81
N CYS A 661 29.69 31.17 4.00
CA CYS A 661 29.53 30.05 4.95
C CYS A 661 29.31 28.71 4.22
N SER A 662 29.80 27.64 4.86
CA SER A 662 29.81 26.19 4.53
C SER A 662 30.80 25.73 3.45
N SER A 663 32.09 25.70 3.80
CA SER A 663 33.06 24.78 3.18
C SER A 663 32.68 23.33 3.51
N LEU A 664 32.85 22.41 2.54
CA LEU A 664 32.86 20.98 2.84
C LEU A 664 33.96 20.73 3.87
N GLU A 665 33.64 20.03 4.96
CA GLU A 665 34.54 19.83 6.08
C GLU A 665 34.64 18.35 6.42
N GLY A 666 35.81 17.89 6.84
CA GLY A 666 36.00 16.50 7.26
C GLY A 666 36.98 16.37 8.40
N VAL A 667 36.87 15.25 9.10
CA VAL A 667 37.79 14.83 10.16
C VAL A 667 38.03 13.33 10.06
N LEU A 668 39.27 12.90 10.31
CA LEU A 668 39.63 11.49 10.42
C LEU A 668 39.79 11.15 11.91
N LEU A 669 38.97 10.23 12.41
CA LEU A 669 39.04 9.70 13.77
C LEU A 669 39.86 8.42 13.76
N HIS A 670 41.01 8.42 14.44
CA HIS A 670 41.81 7.22 14.63
C HIS A 670 41.31 6.45 15.86
N VAL A 671 40.81 5.23 15.64
CA VAL A 671 40.38 4.33 16.70
C VAL A 671 41.62 3.60 17.25
N PRO A 672 41.80 3.50 18.60
CA PRO A 672 42.95 2.83 19.17
C PRO A 672 43.11 1.40 18.64
N VAL A 673 44.35 0.94 18.43
CA VAL A 673 44.68 -0.37 17.84
C VAL A 673 44.04 -1.54 18.60
N ASP A 674 43.81 -1.36 19.89
CA ASP A 674 43.15 -2.35 20.74
C ASP A 674 41.64 -2.47 20.48
N TYR A 675 41.05 -1.64 19.62
CA TYR A 675 39.61 -1.59 19.35
C TYR A 675 39.32 -1.60 17.85
N GLN A 676 38.24 -2.24 17.43
CA GLN A 676 37.77 -2.23 16.04
C GLN A 676 36.34 -1.71 15.99
N CYS A 677 36.05 -0.80 15.06
CA CYS A 677 34.70 -0.32 14.83
C CYS A 677 33.81 -1.43 14.25
N VAL A 678 32.66 -1.68 14.90
CA VAL A 678 31.68 -2.69 14.50
C VAL A 678 30.50 -2.03 13.79
N ASP A 679 29.95 -0.97 14.38
CA ASP A 679 28.84 -0.21 13.82
C ASP A 679 28.81 1.20 14.39
N LEU A 680 28.12 2.11 13.71
CA LEU A 680 27.92 3.47 14.15
C LEU A 680 26.52 3.95 13.79
N SER A 681 25.93 4.76 14.68
CA SER A 681 24.56 5.23 14.49
C SER A 681 24.37 6.62 15.06
N LEU A 682 23.36 7.31 14.53
CA LEU A 682 22.95 8.64 14.94
C LEU A 682 22.32 8.61 16.34
N TYR A 683 22.69 9.55 17.20
CA TYR A 683 22.05 9.75 18.50
C TYR A 683 21.87 11.25 18.80
N LYS A 684 20.61 11.73 18.79
CA LYS A 684 20.27 13.16 19.01
C LYS A 684 21.05 14.12 18.10
N ASP A 685 20.94 15.42 18.31
CA ASP A 685 21.60 16.41 17.47
C ASP A 685 23.11 16.46 17.71
N SER A 686 23.88 16.27 16.63
CA SER A 686 25.34 16.23 16.62
C SER A 686 25.99 15.20 17.54
N GLN A 687 25.31 14.10 17.92
CA GLN A 687 25.95 13.00 18.64
C GLN A 687 25.89 11.69 17.85
N ILE A 688 26.95 10.89 17.95
CA ILE A 688 27.11 9.62 17.24
C ILE A 688 27.43 8.54 18.28
N VAL A 689 26.64 7.46 18.28
CA VAL A 689 26.95 6.28 19.08
C VAL A 689 27.88 5.39 18.27
N LEU A 690 29.05 5.11 18.83
CA LEU A 690 30.04 4.18 18.28
C LEU A 690 29.98 2.86 19.04
N LEU A 691 29.97 1.76 18.28
CA LEU A 691 30.06 0.41 18.81
C LEU A 691 31.39 -0.21 18.39
N LEU A 692 32.23 -0.54 19.37
CA LEU A 692 33.59 -1.03 19.18
C LEU A 692 33.76 -2.43 19.81
N ASN A 693 34.67 -3.24 19.27
CA ASN A 693 35.13 -4.49 19.88
C ASN A 693 36.59 -4.38 20.27
N LYS A 694 36.98 -4.87 21.45
CA LYS A 694 38.39 -4.95 21.82
C LYS A 694 39.09 -6.09 21.05
N ALA A 695 40.16 -5.78 20.33
CA ALA A 695 40.99 -6.73 19.61
C ALA A 695 41.79 -7.60 20.61
N THR A 696 41.40 -8.86 20.80
CA THR A 696 42.13 -9.81 21.65
C THR A 696 43.01 -10.74 20.81
N ASN A 697 44.32 -10.72 21.04
CA ASN A 697 45.28 -11.63 20.41
C ASN A 697 45.25 -13.07 20.98
N THR A 698 44.37 -13.36 21.94
CA THR A 698 44.29 -14.66 22.65
C THR A 698 42.88 -15.24 22.55
N SER A 699 42.75 -16.41 21.94
CA SER A 699 41.50 -17.07 21.53
C SER A 699 40.55 -17.54 22.66
N GLU A 700 40.80 -17.19 23.93
CA GLU A 700 40.06 -17.76 25.08
C GLU A 700 39.44 -16.74 26.04
N SER A 701 39.73 -15.44 25.94
CA SER A 701 38.96 -14.42 26.66
C SER A 701 37.78 -13.97 25.81
N ALA A 702 36.57 -13.98 26.38
CA ALA A 702 35.41 -13.35 25.75
C ALA A 702 35.81 -11.91 25.37
N GLY A 703 35.85 -11.58 24.07
CA GLY A 703 36.17 -10.22 23.64
C GLY A 703 35.19 -9.26 24.30
N ASP A 704 35.69 -8.16 24.85
CA ASP A 704 34.86 -7.12 25.46
C ASP A 704 34.47 -6.10 24.38
N GLY A 705 33.18 -5.81 24.27
CA GLY A 705 32.67 -4.71 23.47
C GLY A 705 32.80 -3.38 24.20
N CYS A 706 32.65 -2.28 23.48
CA CYS A 706 32.55 -0.94 24.06
C CYS A 706 31.49 -0.16 23.29
N MET A 707 30.66 0.59 24.01
CA MET A 707 29.71 1.54 23.43
C MET A 707 30.05 2.93 23.96
N MET A 708 30.12 3.91 23.08
CA MET A 708 30.43 5.30 23.45
C MET A 708 29.63 6.31 22.65
N ILE A 709 29.41 7.49 23.22
CA ILE A 709 28.75 8.62 22.54
C ILE A 709 29.78 9.71 22.29
N LEU A 710 29.94 10.06 21.01
CA LEU A 710 30.83 11.10 20.51
C LEU A 710 30.03 12.35 20.15
N GLN A 711 30.46 13.53 20.61
CA GLN A 711 29.90 14.81 20.19
C GLN A 711 30.56 15.26 18.88
N ALA A 712 29.86 15.05 17.76
CA ALA A 712 30.37 15.32 16.42
C ALA A 712 30.63 16.80 16.16
N SER A 713 29.97 17.74 16.84
CA SER A 713 30.18 19.18 16.68
C SER A 713 31.55 19.66 17.16
N ASP A 714 32.13 18.95 18.13
CA ASP A 714 33.30 19.40 18.91
C ASP A 714 34.61 18.91 18.28
N LEU A 715 34.52 18.13 17.20
CA LEU A 715 35.65 17.56 16.49
C LEU A 715 36.42 18.62 15.68
N PRO A 716 37.75 18.47 15.51
CA PRO A 716 38.57 19.40 14.75
C PRO A 716 38.40 19.18 13.24
N TYR A 717 37.36 19.78 12.66
CA TYR A 717 37.12 19.72 11.23
C TYR A 717 38.11 20.57 10.42
N VAL A 718 38.51 20.04 9.27
CA VAL A 718 39.30 20.76 8.27
C VAL A 718 38.50 20.91 6.98
N ALA A 719 38.61 22.08 6.36
CA ALA A 719 37.97 22.36 5.09
C ALA A 719 38.61 21.51 3.97
N ILE A 720 37.78 20.72 3.29
CA ILE A 720 38.14 19.95 2.11
C ILE A 720 37.97 20.82 0.87
N SER A 721 38.98 20.85 0.00
CA SER A 721 38.95 21.70 -1.18
C SER A 721 37.92 21.20 -2.21
N ARG A 722 36.87 22.00 -2.46
CA ARG A 722 35.94 21.76 -3.58
C ARG A 722 36.60 22.20 -4.89
N SER A 723 37.52 21.41 -5.44
CA SER A 723 38.09 21.71 -6.77
C SER A 723 37.18 21.15 -7.87
N THR A 724 37.16 21.79 -9.04
CA THR A 724 36.40 21.35 -10.23
C THR A 724 36.91 20.04 -10.86
N TYR A 725 37.93 19.41 -10.26
CA TYR A 725 38.56 18.18 -10.71
C TYR A 725 38.02 16.99 -9.90
N THR A 726 37.24 16.14 -10.55
CA THR A 726 36.63 14.92 -9.97
C THR A 726 37.55 13.69 -10.02
N ASP A 727 38.83 13.84 -10.38
CA ASP A 727 39.82 12.75 -10.51
C ASP A 727 40.75 12.63 -9.28
N ILE A 728 40.46 13.29 -8.16
CA ILE A 728 41.34 13.30 -6.97
C ILE A 728 40.55 12.72 -5.79
N TRP A 729 41.05 11.61 -5.22
CA TRP A 729 40.61 11.10 -3.92
C TRP A 729 40.83 12.16 -2.85
N ARG A 730 39.82 12.45 -2.05
CA ARG A 730 39.86 13.60 -1.11
C ARG A 730 40.26 13.23 0.31
N LEU A 731 40.14 11.97 0.71
CA LEU A 731 40.60 11.53 2.02
C LEU A 731 42.11 11.77 2.30
N PRO A 732 43.02 11.71 1.31
CA PRO A 732 44.41 12.10 1.51
C PRO A 732 44.61 13.56 1.96
N GLU A 733 43.67 14.48 1.71
CA GLU A 733 43.74 15.87 2.24
C GLU A 733 43.51 15.91 3.77
N LEU A 734 42.97 14.84 4.36
CA LEU A 734 42.63 14.75 5.78
C LEU A 734 43.72 14.08 6.64
N THR A 735 44.78 13.54 6.04
CA THR A 735 45.87 12.86 6.78
C THR A 735 46.62 13.79 7.73
N ASP A 736 46.56 15.10 7.49
CA ASP A 736 47.18 16.13 8.33
C ASP A 736 46.32 16.52 9.54
N SER A 737 45.05 16.05 9.62
CA SER A 737 44.08 16.40 10.67
C SER A 737 43.38 15.17 11.25
N VAL A 738 44.18 14.34 11.91
CA VAL A 738 43.73 13.14 12.62
C VAL A 738 43.39 13.49 14.07
N ALA A 739 42.17 13.20 14.49
CA ALA A 739 41.79 13.22 15.90
C ALA A 739 41.88 11.80 16.48
N TYR A 740 42.57 11.67 17.61
CA TYR A 740 42.73 10.40 18.29
C TYR A 740 41.60 10.18 19.29
N LEU A 741 40.89 9.06 19.15
CA LEU A 741 39.76 8.74 20.03
C LEU A 741 40.28 8.24 21.38
N HIS A 742 39.99 8.99 22.45
CA HIS A 742 40.33 8.63 23.83
C HIS A 742 39.10 8.04 24.55
N ILE A 743 39.07 6.72 24.67
CA ILE A 743 37.91 5.99 25.25
C ILE A 743 37.68 6.33 26.74
N GLU A 744 38.72 6.77 27.45
CA GLU A 744 38.65 7.06 28.90
C GLU A 744 38.06 8.45 29.22
N ASP A 745 38.06 9.39 28.26
CA ASP A 745 37.65 10.79 28.48
C ASP A 745 36.16 11.04 28.12
N GLU A 746 35.54 10.15 27.36
CA GLU A 746 34.18 10.27 26.85
C GLU A 746 33.19 9.36 27.59
N LYS A 747 31.88 9.61 27.40
CA LYS A 747 30.81 8.78 27.98
C LYS A 747 30.83 7.39 27.31
N ALA A 748 31.60 6.46 27.86
CA ALA A 748 31.84 5.13 27.32
C ALA A 748 31.55 4.01 28.33
N ARG A 749 30.99 2.90 27.85
CA ARG A 749 30.66 1.70 28.65
C ARG A 749 31.26 0.45 28.03
N THR A 750 32.01 -0.31 28.82
CA THR A 750 32.48 -1.65 28.44
C THR A 750 31.36 -2.68 28.56
N ILE A 751 31.22 -3.52 27.54
CA ILE A 751 30.23 -4.58 27.44
C ILE A 751 30.96 -5.92 27.60
N PRO A 752 30.58 -6.80 28.54
CA PRO A 752 31.30 -8.04 28.86
C PRO A 752 31.07 -9.16 27.82
N HIS A 753 30.80 -8.78 26.58
CA HIS A 753 30.52 -9.64 25.44
C HIS A 753 31.03 -8.99 24.16
N SER A 754 31.48 -9.81 23.21
CA SER A 754 31.83 -9.32 21.88
C SER A 754 30.55 -8.95 21.16
N VAL A 755 30.50 -7.70 20.69
CA VAL A 755 29.34 -7.08 20.08
C VAL A 755 29.38 -7.26 18.56
N ILE A 756 28.21 -7.31 17.93
CA ILE A 756 28.07 -7.43 16.48
C ILE A 756 27.02 -6.45 15.96
N ALA A 757 27.15 -6.04 14.71
CA ALA A 757 26.14 -5.27 14.01
C ALA A 757 24.84 -6.10 13.86
N PRO A 758 23.65 -5.47 13.84
CA PRO A 758 23.40 -4.02 13.76
C PRO A 758 23.31 -3.32 15.14
N LEU A 759 23.67 -2.04 15.22
CA LEU A 759 23.38 -1.16 16.36
C LEU A 759 22.03 -0.44 16.14
N ALA A 760 21.06 -0.63 17.04
CA ALA A 760 19.77 0.06 16.97
C ALA A 760 19.68 1.16 18.03
N VAL A 761 19.48 2.41 17.63
CA VAL A 761 19.42 3.58 18.53
C VAL A 761 18.12 4.35 18.32
N SER A 762 17.52 4.83 19.41
CA SER A 762 16.38 5.75 19.40
C SER A 762 16.77 7.08 20.03
N ALA A 763 16.81 8.14 19.23
CA ALA A 763 17.09 9.48 19.72
C ALA A 763 15.94 10.07 20.55
N SER A 764 14.68 9.78 20.19
CA SER A 764 13.48 10.31 20.84
C SER A 764 13.25 9.70 22.23
N ARG A 765 13.66 8.45 22.44
CA ARG A 765 13.50 7.72 23.70
C ARG A 765 14.80 7.60 24.50
N GLY A 766 15.93 7.95 23.91
CA GLY A 766 17.22 7.89 24.60
C GLY A 766 17.71 6.47 24.85
N VAL A 767 17.37 5.50 23.99
CA VAL A 767 17.69 4.07 24.20
C VAL A 767 18.54 3.49 23.08
N ALA A 768 19.35 2.48 23.40
CA ALA A 768 20.10 1.70 22.42
C ALA A 768 19.92 0.19 22.67
N CYS A 769 19.86 -0.59 21.59
CA CYS A 769 19.89 -2.04 21.63
C CYS A 769 21.15 -2.53 20.91
N VAL A 770 21.96 -3.31 21.62
CA VAL A 770 23.22 -3.89 21.17
C VAL A 770 23.09 -5.41 21.13
N PHE A 771 23.62 -6.05 20.08
CA PHE A 771 23.63 -7.50 19.96
C PHE A 771 25.02 -8.07 20.20
N ALA A 772 25.08 -9.19 20.91
CA ALA A 772 26.31 -9.93 21.16
C ALA A 772 26.42 -11.15 20.25
N ALA A 773 27.66 -11.56 19.93
CA ALA A 773 27.97 -12.76 19.15
C ALA A 773 27.42 -14.06 19.79
N ARG A 774 27.17 -14.05 21.10
CA ARG A 774 26.56 -15.16 21.85
C ARG A 774 25.02 -15.20 21.75
N LYS A 775 24.44 -14.61 20.70
CA LYS A 775 22.98 -14.49 20.51
C LYS A 775 22.30 -13.86 21.73
N ARG A 776 22.80 -12.71 22.19
CA ARG A 776 22.15 -11.93 23.26
C ARG A 776 21.80 -10.55 22.75
N ALA A 777 20.75 -9.98 23.30
CA ALA A 777 20.38 -8.59 23.10
C ALA A 777 20.46 -7.85 24.43
N LEU A 778 21.14 -6.72 24.40
CA LEU A 778 21.40 -5.84 25.53
C LEU A 778 20.70 -4.50 25.24
N VAL A 779 19.81 -4.07 26.12
CA VAL A 779 19.11 -2.78 25.99
C VAL A 779 19.64 -1.81 27.04
N TYR A 780 20.13 -0.68 26.56
CA TYR A 780 20.68 0.40 27.37
C TYR A 780 19.81 1.65 27.31
N ILE A 781 19.68 2.32 28.44
CA ILE A 781 19.17 3.69 28.54
C ILE A 781 20.40 4.61 28.52
N LEU A 782 20.48 5.48 27.51
CA LEU A 782 21.66 6.30 27.25
C LEU A 782 21.69 7.59 28.09
N GLU A 783 20.55 7.99 28.63
CA GLU A 783 20.37 9.22 29.43
C GLU A 783 20.67 9.02 30.91
N GLU A 784 20.52 7.79 31.41
CA GLU A 784 20.71 7.43 32.81
C GLU A 784 22.05 6.68 32.98
N ASP A 785 22.71 6.88 34.11
CA ASP A 785 23.95 6.19 34.45
C ASP A 785 23.71 5.20 35.61
N GLU A 786 24.49 4.12 35.66
CA GLU A 786 24.31 3.01 36.60
C GLU A 786 25.26 3.15 37.80
N ASP A 787 24.72 3.03 39.02
CA ASP A 787 25.52 3.01 40.24
C ASP A 787 26.24 1.66 40.40
N GLU A 788 27.57 1.67 40.64
CA GLU A 788 28.39 0.45 40.78
C GLU A 788 27.92 -0.51 41.90
N GLU A 789 27.24 -0.01 42.93
CA GLU A 789 26.69 -0.83 44.03
C GLU A 789 25.49 -1.69 43.57
N SER A 790 24.71 -1.21 42.60
CA SER A 790 23.52 -1.90 42.07
C SER A 790 23.90 -3.01 41.08
N GLY A 791 24.91 -2.78 40.24
CA GLY A 791 25.38 -3.74 39.22
C GLY A 791 26.04 -5.00 39.81
N ASN A 792 26.61 -4.91 41.01
CA ASN A 792 27.19 -6.06 41.71
C ASN A 792 26.13 -6.93 42.44
N LEU A 793 24.97 -6.37 42.77
CA LEU A 793 23.89 -7.12 43.42
C LEU A 793 23.13 -8.00 42.40
N GLU A 794 22.82 -7.48 41.21
CA GLU A 794 22.20 -8.29 40.14
C GLU A 794 23.17 -9.34 39.54
N ARG A 795 24.48 -9.03 39.45
CA ARG A 795 25.49 -10.01 38.99
C ARG A 795 25.57 -11.26 39.88
N LYS A 796 25.38 -11.12 41.20
CA LYS A 796 25.36 -12.26 42.12
C LYS A 796 24.08 -13.10 42.00
N ASP A 797 22.95 -12.49 41.66
CA ASP A 797 21.70 -13.23 41.43
C ASP A 797 21.70 -13.95 40.07
N LEU A 798 22.38 -13.42 39.04
CA LEU A 798 22.54 -14.05 37.72
C LEU A 798 23.49 -15.27 37.73
N GLU A 799 24.53 -15.29 38.56
CA GLU A 799 25.39 -16.48 38.71
C GLU A 799 24.75 -17.56 39.58
N THR A 800 23.85 -17.20 40.51
CA THR A 800 23.25 -18.16 41.45
C THR A 800 22.01 -18.87 40.87
N ILE A 801 21.41 -18.36 39.79
CA ILE A 801 20.25 -19.00 39.14
C ILE A 801 20.65 -20.11 38.13
N ASN A 802 21.93 -20.20 37.74
CA ASN A 802 22.38 -21.19 36.74
C ASN A 802 22.63 -22.62 37.27
N VAL A 803 22.37 -22.90 38.55
CA VAL A 803 22.48 -24.26 39.11
C VAL A 803 21.39 -24.55 40.14
N ARG A 804 20.09 -24.38 39.79
CA ARG A 804 18.96 -25.08 40.45
C ARG A 804 17.59 -24.68 39.85
N THR A 805 17.28 -25.18 38.66
CA THR A 805 15.88 -25.43 38.24
C THR A 805 15.88 -26.43 37.07
N GLY A 806 16.17 -27.69 37.41
CA GLY A 806 15.63 -28.81 36.66
C GLY A 806 14.22 -29.09 37.17
N PHE A 807 13.33 -29.42 36.22
CA PHE A 807 11.96 -29.96 36.32
C PHE A 807 10.78 -29.02 35.95
N ILE A 808 10.26 -29.34 34.75
CA ILE A 808 8.86 -29.41 34.30
C ILE A 808 8.14 -28.09 34.02
N VAL A 809 8.10 -27.71 32.74
CA VAL A 809 6.86 -27.27 32.09
C VAL A 809 6.72 -28.08 30.81
N ALA A 810 5.70 -28.94 30.78
CA ALA A 810 5.32 -29.72 29.63
C ALA A 810 4.86 -28.80 28.48
N ALA A 811 5.39 -29.04 27.30
CA ALA A 811 4.81 -28.60 26.05
C ALA A 811 3.55 -29.43 25.78
N GLU A 812 2.39 -28.78 25.67
CA GLU A 812 1.28 -29.35 24.89
C GLU A 812 1.39 -28.80 23.48
N GLU A 813 2.06 -29.58 22.62
CA GLU A 813 1.82 -29.56 21.18
C GLU A 813 0.44 -30.19 20.94
N ILE A 814 -0.53 -29.38 20.50
CA ILE A 814 -1.73 -29.91 19.86
C ILE A 814 -1.42 -30.04 18.37
N VAL A 815 -0.88 -31.20 18.01
CA VAL A 815 -0.90 -31.70 16.63
C VAL A 815 -2.30 -32.28 16.39
N ILE A 816 -3.11 -31.57 15.59
CA ILE A 816 -4.33 -32.15 15.03
C ILE A 816 -3.92 -32.94 13.80
N ASP A 817 -3.73 -34.24 13.96
CA ASP A 817 -3.70 -35.17 12.84
C ASP A 817 -5.01 -35.93 12.76
N THR A 818 -5.50 -36.04 11.53
CA THR A 818 -6.84 -36.51 11.19
C THR A 818 -6.92 -38.03 11.06
N THR A 819 -8.15 -38.54 11.21
CA THR A 819 -8.70 -39.83 10.70
C THR A 819 -8.77 -41.00 11.71
N PRO A 820 -9.68 -41.99 11.51
CA PRO A 820 -10.79 -42.19 12.44
C PRO A 820 -10.76 -43.61 13.04
N GLU A 821 -11.54 -43.87 14.09
CA GLU A 821 -12.42 -45.05 14.22
C GLU A 821 -12.87 -45.33 15.66
N GLN A 822 -14.18 -45.55 15.75
CA GLN A 822 -14.89 -46.49 16.62
C GLN A 822 -14.90 -46.32 18.16
N SER A 823 -16.14 -46.10 18.60
CA SER A 823 -16.83 -46.79 19.71
C SER A 823 -16.97 -46.03 21.03
N GLY A 824 -18.21 -46.04 21.55
CA GLY A 824 -18.44 -46.02 23.00
C GLY A 824 -19.20 -44.81 23.56
N LYS A 825 -20.53 -44.89 23.55
CA LYS A 825 -21.45 -44.08 24.37
C LYS A 825 -21.00 -43.99 25.84
N ARG A 826 -21.03 -42.79 26.43
CA ARG A 826 -21.63 -42.58 27.77
C ARG A 826 -21.88 -41.11 28.11
N ASP A 827 -23.10 -40.85 28.58
CA ASP A 827 -23.64 -39.60 29.10
C ASP A 827 -22.79 -38.96 30.21
N ARG A 828 -22.73 -37.62 30.21
CA ARG A 828 -22.54 -36.80 31.42
C ARG A 828 -23.29 -35.49 31.32
N GLY A 829 -24.45 -35.44 31.97
CA GLY A 829 -24.89 -34.25 32.68
C GLY A 829 -24.05 -34.05 33.95
N GLU A 830 -24.19 -32.87 34.55
CA GLU A 830 -23.48 -32.36 35.74
C GLU A 830 -22.07 -31.79 35.50
N LEU A 831 -22.01 -30.52 35.10
CA LEU A 831 -21.05 -29.56 35.67
C LEU A 831 -21.44 -28.09 35.40
N LEU A 832 -22.67 -27.68 35.75
CA LEU A 832 -23.09 -26.27 35.71
C LEU A 832 -23.92 -25.88 36.93
N ARG A 833 -23.31 -26.05 38.11
CA ARG A 833 -23.71 -25.33 39.33
C ARG A 833 -22.46 -25.10 40.15
N THR A 834 -22.03 -23.85 40.22
CA THR A 834 -21.49 -23.13 41.39
C THR A 834 -20.64 -21.98 40.86
N ILE A 835 -21.28 -20.83 40.64
CA ILE A 835 -20.87 -19.49 41.09
C ILE A 835 -22.09 -18.62 40.74
N GLN A 836 -23.01 -18.58 41.70
CA GLN A 836 -24.14 -17.68 41.75
C GLN A 836 -23.87 -16.84 43.00
N GLY A 837 -23.67 -15.54 42.82
CA GLY A 837 -23.44 -14.59 43.90
C GLY A 837 -23.34 -13.18 43.34
N ASP A 838 -24.38 -12.41 43.59
CA ASP A 838 -24.46 -10.95 43.52
C ASP A 838 -24.69 -10.29 42.14
N MET A 839 -25.96 -10.26 41.70
CA MET A 839 -26.73 -9.00 41.70
C MET A 839 -28.21 -9.27 41.37
N ILE A 840 -29.06 -8.95 42.34
CA ILE A 840 -30.51 -9.12 42.37
C ILE A 840 -31.13 -7.71 42.22
N PHE A 841 -32.11 -7.62 41.29
CA PHE A 841 -33.24 -6.68 41.19
C PHE A 841 -33.03 -5.24 40.66
N LEU A 842 -33.61 -4.98 39.47
CA LEU A 842 -34.94 -4.34 39.34
C LEU A 842 -35.44 -4.42 37.89
N SER A 843 -36.43 -5.28 37.65
CA SER A 843 -37.22 -5.36 36.42
C SER A 843 -38.66 -4.94 36.72
N LYS A 844 -39.18 -3.92 36.03
CA LYS A 844 -40.57 -3.82 35.57
C LYS A 844 -40.81 -2.46 34.92
N TRP A 845 -41.02 -2.42 33.61
CA TRP A 845 -42.03 -1.54 32.99
C TRP A 845 -42.70 -2.34 31.87
N GLU A 846 -44.03 -2.32 31.92
CA GLU A 846 -44.95 -3.13 31.12
C GLU A 846 -44.97 -2.69 29.65
N LEU A 847 -45.09 -3.68 28.76
CA LEU A 847 -45.39 -3.49 27.34
C LEU A 847 -46.85 -3.06 27.21
N ASP A 848 -47.06 -1.78 26.91
CA ASP A 848 -48.39 -1.25 26.61
C ASP A 848 -48.74 -1.48 25.13
N GLN A 849 -49.89 -2.12 24.89
CA GLN A 849 -50.47 -2.39 23.58
C GLN A 849 -51.02 -1.09 22.94
N SER A 850 -50.15 -0.21 22.46
CA SER A 850 -50.61 1.03 21.79
C SER A 850 -49.73 1.48 20.60
N LEU A 851 -48.83 0.63 20.11
CA LEU A 851 -47.96 0.94 18.95
C LEU A 851 -48.31 0.19 17.66
N LEU A 852 -49.36 -0.63 17.68
CA LEU A 852 -49.92 -1.29 16.49
C LEU A 852 -51.10 -0.53 15.86
N GLN A 853 -51.56 0.58 16.46
CA GLN A 853 -52.63 1.42 15.92
C GLN A 853 -52.15 2.72 15.25
N LEU A 854 -50.83 3.00 15.26
CA LEU A 854 -50.22 4.15 14.58
C LEU A 854 -49.54 3.80 13.24
N LEU A 855 -49.43 2.50 12.91
CA LEU A 855 -48.89 2.02 11.63
C LEU A 855 -49.95 1.81 10.54
N GLU A 856 -51.25 1.85 10.89
CA GLU A 856 -52.36 1.78 9.91
C GLU A 856 -52.88 3.15 9.44
N ILE A 857 -52.35 4.26 9.97
CA ILE A 857 -52.74 5.63 9.53
C ILE A 857 -51.72 6.23 8.55
N ALA A 858 -50.55 5.61 8.36
CA ALA A 858 -49.49 6.12 7.48
C ALA A 858 -49.48 5.53 6.04
N LEU A 859 -50.38 4.59 5.71
CA LEU A 859 -50.45 3.95 4.37
C LEU A 859 -51.79 4.20 3.65
N GLY A 860 -52.40 5.36 3.89
CA GLY A 860 -53.70 5.73 3.33
C GLY A 860 -53.75 7.16 2.81
N SER A 861 -52.85 7.56 1.91
CA SER A 861 -53.06 8.69 0.98
C SER A 861 -51.77 8.98 0.19
N PHE A 862 -51.82 8.83 -1.13
CA PHE A 862 -51.38 9.83 -2.14
C PHE A 862 -51.43 9.18 -3.53
N GLY A 863 -52.66 9.01 -4.01
CA GLY A 863 -52.96 9.13 -5.43
C GLY A 863 -53.15 10.61 -5.77
N ARG A 864 -52.77 10.98 -7.00
CA ARG A 864 -52.86 12.30 -7.66
C ARG A 864 -51.80 13.33 -7.24
N PHE A 865 -50.85 13.57 -8.15
CA PHE A 865 -50.49 14.92 -8.61
C PHE A 865 -49.90 14.82 -10.03
N LYS A 866 -50.75 15.07 -11.02
CA LYS A 866 -50.41 15.53 -12.38
C LYS A 866 -50.41 17.07 -12.32
N GLU A 867 -49.60 17.71 -13.18
CA GLU A 867 -49.45 19.17 -13.36
C GLU A 867 -48.78 19.85 -12.15
N ILE A 868 -47.60 20.44 -12.27
CA ILE A 868 -47.36 21.74 -12.91
C ILE A 868 -45.93 21.78 -13.46
N ALA A 869 -45.81 21.94 -14.77
CA ALA A 869 -44.64 22.49 -15.43
C ALA A 869 -45.13 23.70 -16.23
N ALA A 870 -44.90 24.91 -15.71
CA ALA A 870 -44.80 26.16 -16.46
C ALA A 870 -44.62 27.32 -15.45
N THR A 871 -43.94 28.37 -15.91
CA THR A 871 -43.81 29.71 -15.30
C THR A 871 -42.98 29.81 -14.01
N ASP A 872 -41.68 30.12 -14.14
CA ASP A 872 -41.21 31.49 -13.87
C ASP A 872 -39.71 31.64 -14.14
N THR A 873 -39.40 32.12 -15.34
CA THR A 873 -38.22 32.90 -15.64
C THR A 873 -38.52 34.36 -15.29
N THR A 874 -37.88 34.93 -14.27
CA THR A 874 -37.23 36.27 -14.27
C THR A 874 -37.08 36.86 -12.86
N SER A 875 -35.96 37.55 -12.68
CA SER A 875 -35.62 38.51 -11.61
C SER A 875 -35.07 37.95 -10.28
N LEU A 876 -33.75 38.14 -10.08
CA LEU A 876 -33.24 38.87 -8.92
C LEU A 876 -31.77 39.27 -9.15
N LYS A 877 -31.59 40.58 -9.29
CA LYS A 877 -30.31 41.30 -9.26
C LYS A 877 -29.83 41.42 -7.80
N THR A 878 -28.51 41.32 -7.63
CA THR A 878 -27.65 42.04 -6.67
C THR A 878 -28.18 42.35 -5.26
N SER A 879 -27.66 41.62 -4.27
CA SER A 879 -27.30 42.20 -2.96
C SER A 879 -26.13 41.41 -2.34
N GLN A 880 -25.18 42.14 -1.74
CA GLN A 880 -24.00 41.63 -1.05
C GLN A 880 -24.39 40.78 0.18
N PRO A 881 -23.60 39.76 0.58
CA PRO A 881 -23.81 39.05 1.83
C PRO A 881 -23.02 39.73 2.96
N SER A 882 -23.73 40.38 3.88
CA SER A 882 -23.20 40.72 5.20
C SER A 882 -23.92 39.92 6.27
N SER A 883 -23.12 39.26 7.13
CA SER A 883 -23.46 38.76 8.46
C SER A 883 -24.66 37.81 8.58
N LEU A 884 -24.42 36.51 8.33
CA LEU A 884 -25.16 35.40 8.95
C LEU A 884 -24.39 34.07 8.83
N CYS A 885 -23.11 34.08 9.23
CA CYS A 885 -22.34 32.86 9.52
C CYS A 885 -22.20 32.75 11.03
N LYS A 886 -23.22 32.22 11.71
CA LYS A 886 -23.16 31.76 13.11
C LYS A 886 -24.51 31.10 13.46
N LEU A 887 -24.73 29.89 12.94
CA LEU A 887 -25.61 28.85 13.52
C LEU A 887 -25.56 27.64 12.56
N GLY A 888 -24.65 26.73 12.86
CA GLY A 888 -24.49 25.45 12.16
C GLY A 888 -25.62 24.50 12.52
N VAL A 889 -26.79 24.69 11.92
CA VAL A 889 -27.87 23.70 11.89
C VAL A 889 -28.27 23.50 10.43
N GLU A 890 -27.50 22.69 9.70
CA GLU A 890 -27.91 22.20 8.38
C GLU A 890 -29.03 21.17 8.58
N THR A 891 -30.25 21.54 8.19
CA THR A 891 -31.42 20.66 8.21
C THR A 891 -31.27 19.53 7.18
N SER A 892 -31.86 18.36 7.46
CA SER A 892 -31.85 17.17 6.59
C SER A 892 -32.29 17.47 5.13
N GLN A 893 -33.14 18.48 4.94
CA GLN A 893 -33.57 18.96 3.62
C GLN A 893 -32.46 19.67 2.83
N ALA A 894 -31.55 20.40 3.46
CA ALA A 894 -30.40 21.03 2.79
C ALA A 894 -29.36 19.99 2.34
N LYS A 895 -29.17 18.91 3.12
CA LYS A 895 -28.38 17.74 2.73
C LYS A 895 -29.03 16.98 1.56
N GLN A 896 -30.36 16.86 1.53
CA GLN A 896 -31.08 16.28 0.39
C GLN A 896 -31.04 17.15 -0.88
N LEU A 897 -31.08 18.48 -0.77
CA LEU A 897 -30.99 19.39 -1.91
C LEU A 897 -29.58 19.43 -2.52
N LYS A 898 -28.52 19.44 -1.70
CA LYS A 898 -27.12 19.30 -2.17
C LYS A 898 -26.87 17.93 -2.83
N ARG A 899 -27.42 16.84 -2.25
CA ARG A 899 -27.43 15.50 -2.87
C ARG A 899 -28.16 15.49 -4.22
N ARG A 900 -29.20 16.32 -4.42
CA ARG A 900 -29.90 16.46 -5.70
C ARG A 900 -29.15 17.31 -6.73
N CYS A 901 -28.36 18.32 -6.33
CA CYS A 901 -27.61 19.17 -7.25
C CYS A 901 -26.35 18.52 -7.86
N CYS A 902 -25.56 17.77 -7.07
CA CYS A 902 -24.44 17.00 -7.66
C CYS A 902 -24.94 15.79 -8.48
N ARG A 903 -26.04 15.17 -8.04
CA ARG A 903 -26.77 14.22 -8.89
C ARG A 903 -27.29 14.87 -10.16
N PHE A 904 -27.49 16.19 -10.22
CA PHE A 904 -28.00 16.88 -11.41
C PHE A 904 -26.94 16.97 -12.52
N SER A 905 -25.66 17.25 -12.21
CA SER A 905 -24.63 17.35 -13.26
C SER A 905 -24.24 15.99 -13.85
N MET A 906 -24.17 14.93 -13.04
CA MET A 906 -24.03 13.56 -13.55
C MET A 906 -25.36 13.04 -14.11
N ARG A 907 -26.53 13.40 -13.56
CA ARG A 907 -27.82 13.05 -14.17
C ARG A 907 -28.05 13.71 -15.50
N THR A 908 -27.58 14.92 -15.79
CA THR A 908 -27.82 15.50 -17.12
C THR A 908 -27.03 14.74 -18.20
N ILE A 909 -25.80 14.31 -17.88
CA ILE A 909 -25.01 13.40 -18.73
C ILE A 909 -25.67 12.01 -18.77
N LEU A 910 -26.13 11.50 -17.62
CA LEU A 910 -26.89 10.24 -17.52
C LEU A 910 -28.34 10.35 -18.00
N HIS A 911 -28.93 11.50 -18.33
CA HIS A 911 -30.32 11.63 -18.80
C HIS A 911 -30.33 11.59 -20.32
N VAL A 912 -29.37 12.30 -20.92
CA VAL A 912 -29.04 12.18 -22.35
C VAL A 912 -28.51 10.78 -22.61
N SER A 913 -27.66 10.23 -21.74
CA SER A 913 -27.27 8.82 -21.82
C SER A 913 -28.36 7.86 -21.39
N LYS A 914 -29.34 8.18 -20.54
CA LYS A 914 -30.46 7.27 -20.20
C LYS A 914 -31.49 7.19 -21.30
N GLU A 915 -31.75 8.23 -22.07
CA GLU A 915 -32.59 8.13 -23.27
C GLU A 915 -31.86 7.37 -24.38
N ALA A 916 -30.56 7.63 -24.55
CA ALA A 916 -29.70 6.86 -25.44
C ALA A 916 -29.55 5.40 -24.99
N LEU A 917 -29.36 5.14 -23.70
CA LEU A 917 -29.17 3.82 -23.10
C LEU A 917 -30.51 3.11 -22.93
N ASP A 918 -31.64 3.79 -22.73
CA ASP A 918 -32.96 3.17 -22.79
C ASP A 918 -33.31 2.85 -24.25
N ALA A 919 -32.91 3.68 -25.22
CA ALA A 919 -33.05 3.37 -26.65
C ALA A 919 -32.10 2.26 -27.10
N ILE A 920 -30.84 2.26 -26.67
CA ILE A 920 -29.83 1.23 -26.93
C ILE A 920 -30.18 -0.03 -26.16
N THR A 921 -30.61 0.02 -24.90
CA THR A 921 -30.92 -1.21 -24.15
C THR A 921 -32.26 -1.78 -24.57
N ARG A 922 -33.28 -0.94 -24.87
CA ARG A 922 -34.51 -1.44 -25.49
C ARG A 922 -34.23 -1.93 -26.90
N LYS A 923 -33.46 -1.23 -27.74
CA LYS A 923 -33.11 -1.75 -29.07
C LYS A 923 -32.17 -2.94 -29.00
N THR A 924 -31.03 -2.92 -28.32
CA THR A 924 -30.17 -4.10 -28.13
C THR A 924 -30.93 -5.28 -27.55
N ILE A 925 -31.88 -5.12 -26.61
CA ILE A 925 -32.77 -6.21 -26.18
C ILE A 925 -33.77 -6.55 -27.29
N ASP A 926 -34.49 -5.59 -27.86
CA ASP A 926 -35.47 -5.74 -28.95
C ASP A 926 -34.84 -6.19 -30.28
N GLN A 927 -33.52 -6.15 -30.44
CA GLN A 927 -32.76 -6.38 -31.67
C GLN A 927 -31.88 -7.63 -31.55
N PHE A 928 -31.46 -7.98 -30.33
CA PHE A 928 -31.25 -9.39 -29.97
C PHE A 928 -32.54 -10.20 -30.18
N ILE A 929 -33.72 -9.55 -30.03
CA ILE A 929 -35.03 -10.19 -30.15
C ILE A 929 -35.63 -10.10 -31.58
N ASN A 930 -35.35 -9.06 -32.37
CA ASN A 930 -35.98 -8.83 -33.68
C ASN A 930 -35.07 -8.93 -34.93
N ASP A 931 -33.73 -8.88 -34.84
CA ASP A 931 -32.86 -8.86 -36.05
C ASP A 931 -32.02 -10.14 -36.26
N ARG A 932 -32.46 -11.29 -35.75
CA ARG A 932 -32.10 -12.62 -36.32
C ARG A 932 -33.28 -13.57 -36.42
#